data_AF-A0A166NZX4-F1
#
_entry.id   AF-A0A166NZX4-F1
#
_cell.length_a   1.000
_cell.length_b   1.000
_cell.length_c   1.000
_cell.angle_alpha   90.00
_cell.angle_beta   90.00
_cell.angle_gamma   90.00
#
_symmetry.space_group_name_H-M   'P 1'
#
loop_
_entity.id
_entity.type
_entity.pdbx_description
1 polymer ?
#
loop_
_entity_poly.entity_id
_entity_poly.type
_entity_poly.pdbx_seq_one_letter_code
_entity_poly.pdbx_strand_id
1 'polypeptide(L)'
;MSFKWPHPYRLLHHIIRGESPGPLDDIYNRSASNTQKKGKHIGKWPTRLGEATSIHNQKDHTAPEPATLREIPADMMMIVVMQELNSAVSLPLQIWRRYMSQEQLEIELIVDNDERTGIVVAVDSWDKHLGPGGVHIGEGGGGGVMGLGVESMRDLNQYLKSKLILLGNYSMRSTPGGGGSPAVDQQPNDSTGFITAPAGAKKGGVSKWIKIGVPVLILVIVGAVLGGVLGSRHHNSNSSASSSASGSSASAAASSAASAGNALGVFATATNSEFMMPIYPSTTNTAAFTEPTFTEDSSSTWPADPFKPSTPSATTVRTDRPRLIAPAYKWAALPSLIAKNPYLTYWNETIFGNATEYYNLPPVVYFMDGGSGILDNCRYVKMRIKAFGYAYRMTNDTKWSDRAYAELENAVSSSFGPSGPTKWNPAHFLDTAEMTAAFAIAYDWMYDAWTSTQLNTIKQSILTYGLNNGVSAYTQTSFNANWWKGADITGNWNCVCNSGLTLGALAILGDDTTGTAQQILGFTIPNAKEVCAFGPSSDGTWAETANYWYFGTTAHAEMSSSLLTATGSDYGLLDTNAHFNLTGLYHMYATGPTSLFNYGDHGPNKYSTTANSMMYYASSFGVPRYALFQRDQRDAAEPWSMFWYDPSATGAFWDGAPLDNFFDNSTDQWGSMRSSWTDGSALYVAMKAGTLQGHQTHNDLDAGDFVLDAAGTRWAGELGSGDYNSAGYFASDAQDAQRWLYYRKRTEGQNVIMVNADNQNVLAAPTVKYGSTNEAQGSSTVYTVPGSSAAYFTADLESAYFNVTSYKRGIRTINGRTQVLLQDEINASSAIMWRMHTNATVTIGSSGTSATLTLDGQTLTVQMLSPPSGAKFTTMDAVRLSTDPATPSGSPDQPNPGVTVLAIELAAGTYDLQVLFNPQWPGMAASSYKTPSFVAIDSWSTTSHP
;
A
#
# COMPACT_ATOMS: atom_id res chain seq x y z
N MET A 1 -33.48 36.40 23.54
CA MET A 1 -33.16 37.30 22.41
C MET A 1 -32.49 36.46 21.34
N SER A 2 -33.22 36.21 20.26
CA SER A 2 -32.89 35.27 19.19
C SER A 2 -32.23 35.99 18.02
N PHE A 3 -31.05 35.56 17.59
CA PHE A 3 -30.48 35.96 16.31
C PHE A 3 -30.37 34.74 15.40
N LYS A 4 -31.14 34.80 14.31
CA LYS A 4 -31.21 33.83 13.21
C LYS A 4 -30.15 34.18 12.16
N TRP A 5 -29.45 33.17 11.69
CA TRP A 5 -28.63 33.19 10.48
C TRP A 5 -29.51 33.05 9.22
N PRO A 6 -29.17 33.68 8.08
CA PRO A 6 -29.83 33.38 6.82
C PRO A 6 -28.99 32.41 5.97
N HIS A 7 -29.59 31.27 5.61
CA HIS A 7 -29.26 30.51 4.41
C HIS A 7 -29.58 31.30 3.14
N PRO A 8 -29.01 30.91 1.99
CA PRO A 8 -29.92 30.67 0.86
C PRO A 8 -29.48 29.53 -0.07
N TYR A 9 -30.45 28.68 -0.42
CA TYR A 9 -30.61 28.15 -1.78
C TYR A 9 -32.09 27.88 -2.04
N ARG A 10 -32.68 28.54 -3.06
CA ARG A 10 -33.32 27.93 -4.25
C ARG A 10 -34.39 28.81 -4.94
N LEU A 11 -34.23 28.87 -6.27
CA LEU A 11 -35.22 28.73 -7.36
C LEU A 11 -36.02 29.92 -7.96
N LEU A 12 -35.78 30.06 -9.28
CA LEU A 12 -36.72 30.14 -10.44
C LEU A 12 -37.48 31.45 -10.82
N HIS A 13 -37.14 31.94 -12.04
CA HIS A 13 -37.97 32.48 -13.16
C HIS A 13 -39.22 33.40 -12.90
N HIS A 14 -39.25 34.65 -13.44
CA HIS A 14 -39.83 35.04 -14.77
C HIS A 14 -40.29 36.55 -14.93
N ILE A 15 -39.91 37.18 -16.08
CA ILE A 15 -40.63 38.12 -17.04
C ILE A 15 -40.78 39.66 -16.79
N ILE A 16 -40.42 40.46 -17.84
CA ILE A 16 -41.14 41.58 -18.56
C ILE A 16 -40.16 42.75 -18.86
N ARG A 17 -40.03 43.45 -20.01
CA ARG A 17 -40.38 43.42 -21.47
C ARG A 17 -39.65 44.64 -22.09
N GLY A 18 -39.35 44.64 -23.40
CA GLY A 18 -38.90 45.85 -24.12
C GLY A 18 -38.50 45.67 -25.60
N GLU A 19 -39.45 45.20 -26.41
CA GLU A 19 -39.74 45.46 -27.84
C GLU A 19 -38.69 45.54 -28.99
N SER A 20 -39.16 45.03 -30.15
CA SER A 20 -38.58 44.73 -31.48
C SER A 20 -38.74 45.91 -32.48
N PRO A 21 -38.47 45.86 -33.83
CA PRO A 21 -39.00 44.92 -34.88
C PRO A 21 -37.93 44.47 -35.92
N GLY A 22 -38.05 43.49 -36.85
CA GLY A 22 -39.07 42.64 -37.49
C GLY A 22 -38.52 42.21 -38.90
N PRO A 23 -39.27 41.54 -39.81
CA PRO A 23 -39.86 40.19 -39.74
C PRO A 23 -39.68 39.33 -41.04
N LEU A 24 -40.21 38.09 -41.02
CA LEU A 24 -40.97 37.33 -42.07
C LEU A 24 -40.74 35.80 -41.88
N ASP A 25 -41.67 35.06 -41.25
CA ASP A 25 -42.83 34.32 -41.83
C ASP A 25 -42.42 32.90 -42.30
N ASP A 26 -43.14 31.79 -42.17
CA ASP A 26 -44.33 31.27 -41.45
C ASP A 26 -44.45 29.80 -42.00
N ILE A 27 -44.79 28.72 -41.28
CA ILE A 27 -46.13 28.08 -41.22
C ILE A 27 -46.00 26.54 -41.06
N TYR A 28 -46.70 26.03 -40.02
CA TYR A 28 -47.47 24.77 -39.85
C TYR A 28 -46.83 23.35 -40.04
N ASN A 29 -47.33 22.26 -39.42
CA ASN A 29 -48.05 21.90 -38.19
C ASN A 29 -48.40 20.39 -38.32
N ARG A 30 -48.42 19.65 -37.20
CA ARG A 30 -49.19 18.39 -36.94
C ARG A 30 -48.85 17.14 -37.79
N SER A 31 -49.06 15.90 -37.34
CA SER A 31 -49.30 15.25 -36.05
C SER A 31 -49.44 13.74 -36.32
N ALA A 32 -48.90 12.93 -35.39
CA ALA A 32 -49.45 11.67 -34.90
C ALA A 32 -49.70 10.44 -35.82
N SER A 33 -49.00 9.37 -35.44
CA SER A 33 -49.55 8.06 -35.02
C SER A 33 -49.32 6.82 -35.89
N ASN A 34 -48.81 5.80 -35.19
CA ASN A 34 -49.23 4.41 -35.14
C ASN A 34 -48.54 3.30 -35.98
N THR A 35 -48.13 2.29 -35.19
CA THR A 35 -48.27 0.83 -35.35
C THR A 35 -47.26 0.00 -36.19
N GLN A 36 -46.46 -0.74 -35.41
CA GLN A 36 -46.32 -2.21 -35.36
C GLN A 36 -46.06 -3.07 -36.62
N LYS A 37 -44.97 -3.84 -36.49
CA LYS A 37 -44.79 -5.32 -36.67
C LYS A 37 -44.20 -5.90 -37.96
N LYS A 38 -43.06 -6.59 -37.73
CA LYS A 38 -42.63 -7.94 -38.17
C LYS A 38 -42.48 -8.26 -39.67
N GLY A 39 -41.33 -8.87 -40.01
CA GLY A 39 -41.25 -9.85 -41.10
C GLY A 39 -39.85 -10.10 -41.66
N LYS A 40 -39.36 -11.34 -41.53
CA LYS A 40 -38.07 -11.87 -42.00
C LYS A 40 -38.04 -12.15 -43.53
N HIS A 41 -36.81 -12.34 -44.03
CA HIS A 41 -36.32 -13.48 -44.87
C HIS A 41 -35.95 -13.30 -46.38
N ILE A 42 -34.68 -13.68 -46.66
CA ILE A 42 -34.13 -14.53 -47.76
C ILE A 42 -33.63 -13.89 -49.08
N GLY A 43 -32.30 -14.07 -49.31
CA GLY A 43 -31.66 -14.65 -50.51
C GLY A 43 -31.25 -13.70 -51.66
N LYS A 44 -30.30 -13.99 -52.57
CA LYS A 44 -29.13 -14.90 -52.67
C LYS A 44 -28.53 -14.70 -54.11
N TRP A 45 -27.19 -14.70 -54.28
CA TRP A 45 -26.35 -15.04 -55.49
C TRP A 45 -26.26 -14.10 -56.74
N PRO A 46 -25.30 -14.26 -57.72
CA PRO A 46 -24.12 -15.18 -57.81
C PRO A 46 -22.77 -14.69 -58.49
N THR A 47 -21.73 -15.55 -58.35
CA THR A 47 -20.68 -16.06 -59.32
C THR A 47 -19.47 -15.24 -59.84
N ARG A 48 -18.25 -15.85 -59.78
CA ARG A 48 -17.46 -16.38 -60.94
C ARG A 48 -16.20 -17.21 -60.55
N LEU A 49 -15.72 -18.00 -61.51
CA LEU A 49 -14.84 -19.19 -61.52
C LEU A 49 -13.42 -18.97 -62.11
N GLY A 50 -12.51 -19.92 -61.82
CA GLY A 50 -11.41 -20.44 -62.70
C GLY A 50 -9.98 -20.02 -62.31
N GLU A 51 -8.88 -20.80 -62.45
CA GLU A 51 -8.58 -22.19 -62.82
C GLU A 51 -7.04 -22.40 -62.62
N ALA A 52 -6.53 -23.64 -62.60
CA ALA A 52 -5.15 -24.03 -62.23
C ALA A 52 -4.35 -24.74 -63.37
N THR A 53 -3.02 -24.89 -63.19
CA THR A 53 -2.08 -25.77 -63.96
C THR A 53 -0.94 -26.25 -63.02
N SER A 54 -0.84 -27.54 -62.62
CA SER A 54 -0.06 -28.72 -63.12
C SER A 54 1.49 -28.63 -62.92
N ILE A 55 2.31 -29.65 -62.54
CA ILE A 55 2.59 -31.01 -63.08
C ILE A 55 3.54 -31.88 -62.15
N HIS A 56 3.29 -33.22 -62.08
CA HIS A 56 4.16 -34.45 -61.90
C HIS A 56 4.68 -35.05 -60.56
N ASN A 57 4.97 -36.37 -60.64
CA ASN A 57 4.68 -37.49 -59.72
C ASN A 57 5.75 -38.62 -59.79
N GLN A 58 5.70 -39.62 -58.86
CA GLN A 58 6.34 -40.99 -58.77
C GLN A 58 7.65 -41.17 -57.95
N LYS A 59 7.76 -41.98 -56.86
CA LYS A 59 7.69 -43.48 -56.60
C LYS A 59 8.95 -44.26 -57.09
N ASP A 60 9.60 -45.26 -56.45
CA ASP A 60 9.31 -46.25 -55.38
C ASP A 60 10.61 -46.99 -54.86
N HIS A 61 10.56 -47.52 -53.61
CA HIS A 61 11.12 -48.75 -52.97
C HIS A 61 12.62 -49.21 -52.95
N THR A 62 13.16 -49.54 -51.74
CA THR A 62 13.62 -50.90 -51.27
C THR A 62 14.32 -50.86 -49.87
N ALA A 63 14.11 -51.91 -49.03
CA ALA A 63 14.84 -52.27 -47.79
C ALA A 63 14.98 -53.82 -47.74
N PRO A 64 15.97 -54.47 -47.05
CA PRO A 64 15.86 -54.76 -45.59
C PRO A 64 17.17 -55.00 -44.73
N GLU A 65 17.05 -54.76 -43.41
CA GLU A 65 17.61 -55.41 -42.15
C GLU A 65 19.09 -55.88 -41.92
N PRO A 66 19.55 -56.13 -40.65
CA PRO A 66 19.33 -55.43 -39.37
C PRO A 66 20.64 -55.18 -38.54
N ALA A 67 20.66 -54.21 -37.62
CA ALA A 67 21.72 -54.10 -36.61
C ALA A 67 21.20 -53.71 -35.22
N THR A 68 21.68 -54.48 -34.25
CA THR A 68 21.47 -54.54 -32.80
C THR A 68 21.32 -53.21 -32.03
N LEU A 69 20.33 -53.20 -31.12
CA LEU A 69 20.03 -52.17 -30.12
C LEU A 69 21.22 -51.91 -29.17
N ARG A 70 21.64 -50.64 -29.08
CA ARG A 70 22.34 -50.05 -27.92
C ARG A 70 21.39 -49.06 -27.25
N GLU A 71 21.37 -49.06 -25.92
CA GLU A 71 20.62 -48.12 -25.08
C GLU A 71 20.99 -46.66 -25.43
N ILE A 72 19.96 -45.85 -25.71
CA ILE A 72 20.08 -44.40 -25.94
C ILE A 72 19.48 -43.68 -24.73
N PRO A 73 20.18 -42.74 -24.08
CA PRO A 73 19.63 -41.93 -23.00
C PRO A 73 18.45 -41.07 -23.46
N ALA A 74 17.41 -40.93 -22.62
CA ALA A 74 16.13 -40.28 -22.92
C ALA A 74 16.24 -38.83 -23.46
N ASP A 75 17.38 -38.19 -23.20
CA ASP A 75 17.73 -36.81 -23.55
C ASP A 75 17.85 -36.61 -25.08
N MET A 76 18.26 -37.66 -25.82
CA MET A 76 18.36 -37.60 -27.29
C MET A 76 17.04 -37.89 -28.01
N MET A 77 16.08 -38.51 -27.33
CA MET A 77 14.80 -38.91 -27.95
C MET A 77 13.91 -37.70 -28.25
N MET A 78 14.02 -36.62 -27.45
CA MET A 78 13.23 -35.40 -27.68
C MET A 78 13.80 -34.51 -28.81
N ILE A 79 15.12 -34.56 -29.04
CA ILE A 79 15.77 -33.80 -30.12
C ILE A 79 15.48 -34.44 -31.48
N VAL A 80 15.47 -35.78 -31.56
CA VAL A 80 15.15 -36.51 -32.80
C VAL A 80 13.67 -36.34 -33.18
N VAL A 81 12.74 -36.36 -32.21
CA VAL A 81 11.31 -36.12 -32.48
C VAL A 81 11.04 -34.68 -32.95
N MET A 82 11.73 -33.69 -32.39
CA MET A 82 11.60 -32.29 -32.81
C MET A 82 12.27 -32.00 -34.16
N GLN A 83 13.39 -32.66 -34.49
CA GLN A 83 14.06 -32.52 -35.80
C GLN A 83 13.33 -33.23 -36.94
N GLU A 84 12.70 -34.37 -36.69
CA GLU A 84 11.89 -35.05 -37.72
C GLU A 84 10.51 -34.40 -37.94
N LEU A 85 9.90 -33.79 -36.91
CA LEU A 85 8.66 -33.01 -37.08
C LEU A 85 8.87 -31.68 -37.83
N ASN A 86 10.01 -31.01 -37.62
CA ASN A 86 10.33 -29.75 -38.28
C ASN A 86 10.82 -29.93 -39.73
N SER A 87 11.21 -31.15 -40.12
CA SER A 87 11.59 -31.47 -41.52
C SER A 87 10.43 -32.03 -42.36
N ALA A 88 9.27 -32.33 -41.75
CA ALA A 88 8.13 -32.93 -42.43
C ALA A 88 6.96 -31.97 -42.75
N VAL A 89 6.91 -30.75 -42.19
CA VAL A 89 5.79 -29.81 -42.43
C VAL A 89 6.31 -28.38 -42.59
N SER A 90 6.31 -27.87 -43.82
CA SER A 90 6.75 -26.51 -44.15
C SER A 90 5.63 -25.48 -43.97
N LEU A 91 5.02 -25.38 -42.78
CA LEU A 91 4.03 -24.35 -42.43
C LEU A 91 4.11 -23.98 -40.93
N PRO A 92 3.82 -22.72 -40.56
CA PRO A 92 3.95 -22.24 -39.17
C PRO A 92 2.83 -22.79 -38.26
N LEU A 93 3.20 -23.43 -37.15
CA LEU A 93 2.28 -23.86 -36.09
C LEU A 93 1.88 -22.69 -35.17
N GLN A 94 0.62 -22.62 -34.77
CA GLN A 94 0.16 -21.81 -33.64
C GLN A 94 -0.45 -22.70 -32.55
N ILE A 95 -0.06 -22.47 -31.28
CA ILE A 95 -0.54 -23.22 -30.12
C ILE A 95 -1.40 -22.28 -29.26
N TRP A 96 -2.63 -22.69 -28.94
CA TRP A 96 -3.51 -21.96 -28.05
C TRP A 96 -3.78 -22.76 -26.77
N ARG A 97 -3.81 -22.08 -25.63
CA ARG A 97 -4.19 -22.68 -24.33
C ARG A 97 -5.50 -22.06 -23.85
N ARG A 98 -6.44 -22.89 -23.41
CA ARG A 98 -7.67 -22.45 -22.78
C ARG A 98 -7.85 -23.13 -21.43
N TYR A 99 -7.95 -22.33 -20.37
CA TYR A 99 -8.28 -22.80 -19.03
C TYR A 99 -9.79 -22.72 -18.83
N MET A 100 -10.41 -23.84 -18.44
CA MET A 100 -11.86 -23.91 -18.22
C MET A 100 -12.23 -24.03 -16.72
N SER A 101 -11.35 -24.57 -15.86
CA SER A 101 -11.43 -24.50 -14.38
C SER A 101 -10.14 -25.07 -13.72
N GLN A 102 -10.03 -25.06 -12.38
CA GLN A 102 -8.83 -25.47 -11.64
C GLN A 102 -8.44 -26.96 -11.76
N GLU A 103 -9.25 -27.83 -12.38
CA GLU A 103 -8.96 -29.27 -12.47
C GLU A 103 -8.96 -29.87 -13.89
N GLN A 104 -9.09 -29.06 -14.95
CA GLN A 104 -8.97 -29.55 -16.34
C GLN A 104 -8.08 -28.66 -17.21
N LEU A 105 -7.20 -29.29 -17.98
CA LEU A 105 -6.39 -28.65 -19.02
C LEU A 105 -6.71 -29.29 -20.37
N GLU A 106 -7.12 -28.48 -21.34
CA GLU A 106 -7.30 -28.91 -22.72
C GLU A 106 -6.26 -28.21 -23.60
N ILE A 107 -5.60 -28.96 -24.48
CA ILE A 107 -4.63 -28.42 -25.45
C ILE A 107 -5.21 -28.66 -26.84
N GLU A 108 -5.55 -27.57 -27.53
CA GLU A 108 -6.06 -27.61 -28.90
C GLU A 108 -4.93 -27.21 -29.86
N LEU A 109 -4.67 -28.06 -30.85
CA LEU A 109 -3.71 -27.80 -31.93
C LEU A 109 -4.51 -27.54 -33.20
N ILE A 110 -4.40 -26.34 -33.76
CA ILE A 110 -5.07 -25.95 -35.01
C ILE A 110 -4.01 -25.78 -36.10
N VAL A 111 -4.19 -26.47 -37.21
CA VAL A 111 -3.39 -26.31 -38.43
C VAL A 111 -4.25 -25.51 -39.42
N ASP A 112 -3.75 -24.36 -39.87
CA ASP A 112 -4.55 -23.37 -40.61
C ASP A 112 -4.72 -23.75 -42.09
N ASN A 113 -5.83 -24.44 -42.40
CA ASN A 113 -6.82 -24.05 -43.41
C ASN A 113 -7.84 -25.19 -43.62
N ASP A 114 -9.12 -24.80 -43.61
CA ASP A 114 -10.33 -25.61 -43.85
C ASP A 114 -10.72 -26.67 -42.79
N GLU A 115 -11.86 -26.37 -42.15
CA GLU A 115 -12.86 -27.25 -41.54
C GLU A 115 -12.42 -28.58 -40.85
N ARG A 116 -12.49 -28.55 -39.51
CA ARG A 116 -12.83 -29.66 -38.58
C ARG A 116 -12.06 -30.99 -38.75
N THR A 117 -10.88 -31.07 -38.13
CA THR A 117 -10.34 -32.33 -37.56
C THR A 117 -9.47 -32.01 -36.34
N GLY A 118 -10.09 -31.89 -35.17
CA GLY A 118 -9.37 -31.83 -33.90
C GLY A 118 -9.08 -33.23 -33.37
N ILE A 119 -7.84 -33.50 -32.94
CA ILE A 119 -7.51 -34.64 -32.09
C ILE A 119 -7.73 -34.19 -30.64
N VAL A 120 -8.66 -34.84 -29.94
CA VAL A 120 -8.89 -34.62 -28.50
C VAL A 120 -8.09 -35.66 -27.73
N VAL A 121 -7.17 -35.22 -26.89
CA VAL A 121 -6.53 -36.08 -25.88
C VAL A 121 -7.16 -35.75 -24.53
N ALA A 122 -8.13 -36.56 -24.11
CA ALA A 122 -8.69 -36.51 -22.77
C ALA A 122 -7.87 -37.42 -21.84
N VAL A 123 -7.46 -36.90 -20.69
CA VAL A 123 -6.86 -37.71 -19.61
C VAL A 123 -7.92 -37.83 -18.52
N ASP A 124 -8.56 -38.99 -18.44
CA ASP A 124 -9.61 -39.27 -17.45
C ASP A 124 -9.06 -40.11 -16.28
N SER A 125 -9.70 -39.97 -15.12
CA SER A 125 -9.40 -40.72 -13.90
C SER A 125 -10.00 -42.13 -13.95
N TRP A 126 -9.19 -43.17 -13.69
CA TRP A 126 -9.75 -44.50 -13.40
C TRP A 126 -9.05 -45.17 -12.19
N ASP A 127 -9.89 -45.67 -11.28
CA ASP A 127 -9.60 -46.36 -10.02
C ASP A 127 -9.36 -47.90 -10.20
N LYS A 128 -8.54 -48.46 -9.30
CA LYS A 128 -8.37 -49.88 -8.88
C LYS A 128 -8.22 -51.02 -9.91
N HIS A 129 -6.98 -51.52 -10.04
CA HIS A 129 -6.52 -52.87 -9.65
C HIS A 129 -5.21 -53.24 -10.38
N LEU A 130 -4.27 -53.86 -9.65
CA LEU A 130 -3.11 -54.70 -10.04
C LEU A 130 -1.76 -54.24 -9.46
N GLY A 131 -1.00 -55.20 -8.92
CA GLY A 131 0.25 -55.03 -8.18
C GLY A 131 1.51 -54.88 -9.04
N PRO A 132 2.72 -54.90 -8.45
CA PRO A 132 3.92 -54.35 -9.07
C PRO A 132 4.65 -55.35 -9.99
N GLY A 133 5.02 -54.89 -11.19
CA GLY A 133 6.10 -55.46 -12.00
C GLY A 133 5.74 -55.85 -13.44
N GLY A 134 6.28 -55.09 -14.42
CA GLY A 134 6.43 -55.49 -15.83
C GLY A 134 5.73 -54.59 -16.86
N VAL A 135 6.49 -54.03 -17.81
CA VAL A 135 5.97 -53.34 -19.02
C VAL A 135 5.90 -54.34 -20.17
N HIS A 136 4.77 -54.38 -20.91
CA HIS A 136 4.64 -55.12 -22.16
C HIS A 136 4.33 -54.17 -23.33
N ILE A 137 4.93 -54.43 -24.50
CA ILE A 137 4.64 -53.78 -25.78
C ILE A 137 3.90 -54.79 -26.66
N GLY A 138 2.76 -54.41 -27.21
CA GLY A 138 2.03 -55.17 -28.22
C GLY A 138 1.22 -54.25 -29.14
N GLU A 139 1.33 -54.49 -30.44
CA GLU A 139 0.62 -53.74 -31.49
C GLU A 139 -0.84 -54.20 -31.62
N GLY A 140 -1.77 -53.25 -31.56
CA GLY A 140 -3.18 -53.42 -31.92
C GLY A 140 -3.55 -52.40 -32.99
N GLY A 141 -3.85 -52.88 -34.19
CA GLY A 141 -3.93 -52.09 -35.41
C GLY A 141 -5.09 -51.09 -35.52
N GLY A 142 -4.83 -50.04 -36.30
CA GLY A 142 -5.83 -49.11 -36.82
C GLY A 142 -5.74 -47.70 -36.23
N GLY A 143 -4.79 -46.89 -36.73
CA GLY A 143 -4.68 -45.46 -36.42
C GLY A 143 -3.75 -45.19 -35.23
N GLY A 144 -2.50 -44.83 -35.54
CA GLY A 144 -1.41 -44.70 -34.57
C GLY A 144 -1.71 -43.71 -33.44
N VAL A 145 -1.87 -44.25 -32.23
CA VAL A 145 -1.83 -43.52 -30.97
C VAL A 145 -0.71 -44.14 -30.14
N MET A 146 0.39 -43.40 -29.93
CA MET A 146 1.40 -43.75 -28.94
C MET A 146 1.00 -43.16 -27.59
N GLY A 147 0.55 -44.00 -26.66
CA GLY A 147 0.31 -43.60 -25.27
C GLY A 147 1.55 -43.83 -24.40
N LEU A 148 2.02 -42.79 -23.71
CA LEU A 148 3.02 -42.89 -22.63
C LEU A 148 2.28 -43.03 -21.29
N GLY A 149 2.41 -44.19 -20.63
CA GLY A 149 1.93 -44.38 -19.26
C GLY A 149 3.01 -43.97 -18.26
N VAL A 150 2.69 -43.08 -17.31
CA VAL A 150 3.58 -42.68 -16.20
C VAL A 150 2.86 -43.00 -14.89
N GLU A 151 3.51 -43.74 -13.99
CA GLU A 151 2.87 -44.39 -12.81
C GLU A 151 2.41 -43.42 -11.70
N SER A 152 2.66 -42.11 -11.77
CA SER A 152 1.92 -41.12 -10.96
C SER A 152 2.00 -39.68 -11.50
N MET A 153 0.89 -38.93 -11.42
CA MET A 153 0.80 -37.49 -11.74
C MET A 153 1.68 -36.58 -10.86
N ARG A 154 2.22 -37.12 -9.76
CA ARG A 154 3.06 -36.38 -8.81
C ARG A 154 4.48 -36.23 -9.34
N ASP A 155 5.02 -37.28 -9.96
CA ASP A 155 6.41 -37.31 -10.42
C ASP A 155 6.60 -36.58 -11.75
N LEU A 156 5.60 -36.62 -12.64
CA LEU A 156 5.61 -35.84 -13.90
C LEU A 156 5.58 -34.33 -13.63
N ASN A 157 4.74 -33.90 -12.68
CA ASN A 157 4.67 -32.49 -12.26
C ASN A 157 5.94 -32.02 -11.53
N GLN A 158 6.61 -32.90 -10.79
CA GLN A 158 7.85 -32.58 -10.10
C GLN A 158 9.05 -32.53 -11.06
N TYR A 159 9.06 -33.39 -12.09
CA TYR A 159 10.07 -33.41 -13.14
C TYR A 159 9.97 -32.17 -14.05
N LEU A 160 8.77 -31.81 -14.52
CA LEU A 160 8.54 -30.62 -15.35
C LEU A 160 8.88 -29.32 -14.61
N LYS A 161 8.59 -29.23 -13.30
CA LYS A 161 8.97 -28.09 -12.46
C LYS A 161 10.49 -27.97 -12.25
N SER A 162 11.22 -29.09 -12.23
CA SER A 162 12.67 -29.09 -12.03
C SER A 162 13.48 -28.67 -13.27
N LYS A 163 12.91 -28.84 -14.48
CA LYS A 163 13.58 -28.53 -15.76
C LYS A 163 13.25 -27.14 -16.31
N LEU A 164 12.25 -26.43 -15.78
CA LEU A 164 11.91 -25.05 -16.19
C LEU A 164 12.85 -23.97 -15.61
N ILE A 165 13.69 -24.31 -14.62
CA ILE A 165 14.56 -23.34 -13.94
C ILE A 165 15.91 -23.12 -14.68
N LEU A 166 16.21 -23.91 -15.72
CA LEU A 166 17.54 -23.93 -16.36
C LEU A 166 17.64 -23.36 -17.79
N LEU A 167 16.60 -22.68 -18.31
CA LEU A 167 16.62 -22.07 -19.65
C LEU A 167 16.18 -20.59 -19.70
N GLY A 168 16.17 -19.89 -18.57
CA GLY A 168 15.95 -18.44 -18.50
C GLY A 168 17.20 -17.63 -18.84
N ASN A 169 17.77 -17.84 -20.04
CA ASN A 169 18.80 -16.97 -20.61
C ASN A 169 18.88 -17.23 -22.13
N TYR A 170 17.99 -16.61 -22.91
CA TYR A 170 18.32 -16.18 -24.28
C TYR A 170 17.29 -15.14 -24.76
N SER A 171 17.81 -14.02 -25.23
CA SER A 171 17.10 -12.89 -25.85
C SER A 171 16.28 -13.33 -27.07
N MET A 172 15.09 -12.76 -27.25
CA MET A 172 14.42 -12.74 -28.56
C MET A 172 14.01 -11.32 -28.98
N ARG A 173 14.53 -10.96 -30.16
CA ARG A 173 14.19 -9.80 -31.00
C ARG A 173 12.70 -9.75 -31.31
N SER A 174 12.12 -8.55 -31.31
CA SER A 174 10.82 -8.24 -31.91
C SER A 174 10.99 -7.41 -33.19
N THR A 175 10.17 -7.73 -34.21
CA THR A 175 9.83 -6.84 -35.34
C THR A 175 8.31 -6.85 -35.54
N PRO A 176 7.72 -5.81 -36.17
CA PRO A 176 6.54 -5.14 -35.62
C PRO A 176 5.26 -5.32 -36.44
N GLY A 177 4.11 -5.09 -35.79
CA GLY A 177 2.86 -4.73 -36.46
C GLY A 177 1.61 -5.29 -35.80
N GLY A 178 0.68 -4.42 -35.42
CA GLY A 178 -0.69 -4.78 -35.06
C GLY A 178 -1.17 -4.10 -33.77
N GLY A 179 -1.88 -2.99 -33.90
CA GLY A 179 -2.37 -2.18 -32.78
C GLY A 179 -3.30 -2.95 -31.85
N GLY A 180 -2.97 -2.90 -30.57
CA GLY A 180 -3.77 -3.32 -29.43
C GLY A 180 -3.12 -2.74 -28.18
N SER A 181 -3.90 -2.02 -27.39
CA SER A 181 -3.49 -1.25 -26.21
C SER A 181 -2.48 -1.99 -25.32
N PRO A 182 -1.36 -1.37 -24.90
CA PRO A 182 -0.49 -1.99 -23.92
C PRO A 182 -1.14 -1.91 -22.54
N ALA A 183 -1.44 -3.10 -21.98
CA ALA A 183 -1.69 -3.26 -20.57
C ALA A 183 -0.48 -2.74 -19.80
N VAL A 184 -0.70 -1.68 -19.02
CA VAL A 184 0.21 -1.28 -17.95
C VAL A 184 0.12 -2.39 -16.92
N ASP A 185 1.24 -3.07 -16.64
CA ASP A 185 1.36 -3.99 -15.52
C ASP A 185 0.99 -3.22 -14.24
N GLN A 186 -0.23 -3.46 -13.78
CA GLN A 186 -0.69 -3.09 -12.45
C GLN A 186 0.16 -3.93 -11.49
N GLN A 187 1.16 -3.32 -10.84
CA GLN A 187 1.56 -3.83 -9.54
C GLN A 187 0.32 -3.71 -8.63
N PRO A 188 -0.29 -4.83 -8.19
CA PRO A 188 -1.44 -4.75 -7.32
C PRO A 188 -0.90 -4.51 -5.92
N ASN A 189 -0.84 -3.26 -5.48
CA ASN A 189 -0.76 -2.90 -4.08
C ASN A 189 -1.30 -1.47 -3.96
N ASP A 190 -2.62 -1.37 -4.02
CA ASP A 190 -3.49 -0.41 -3.31
C ASP A 190 -4.91 -0.49 -3.94
N SER A 191 -5.53 -1.67 -3.79
CA SER A 191 -6.97 -1.94 -3.81
C SER A 191 -7.14 -3.45 -3.81
N THR A 192 -7.78 -4.00 -2.78
CA THR A 192 -8.77 -5.10 -2.90
C THR A 192 -9.20 -5.55 -1.51
N GLY A 193 -10.49 -5.86 -1.39
CA GLY A 193 -10.95 -6.75 -0.34
C GLY A 193 -10.08 -8.01 -0.33
N PHE A 194 -9.67 -8.37 0.88
CA PHE A 194 -8.79 -9.45 1.28
C PHE A 194 -8.68 -10.61 0.28
N ILE A 195 -7.46 -10.82 -0.22
CA ILE A 195 -7.13 -11.85 -1.19
C ILE A 195 -6.70 -13.11 -0.44
N THR A 196 -7.25 -14.27 -0.80
CA THR A 196 -6.72 -15.59 -0.39
C THR A 196 -5.59 -16.04 -1.31
N ALA A 197 -4.45 -16.45 -0.74
CA ALA A 197 -3.31 -17.02 -1.47
C ALA A 197 -3.46 -18.52 -1.85
N PRO A 198 -2.90 -18.99 -2.99
CA PRO A 198 -2.69 -20.42 -3.26
C PRO A 198 -1.50 -20.99 -2.44
N ALA A 199 -1.67 -22.21 -1.94
CA ALA A 199 -0.77 -22.88 -1.00
C ALA A 199 0.71 -22.92 -1.42
N GLY A 200 1.57 -22.53 -0.46
CA GLY A 200 3.00 -22.33 -0.64
C GLY A 200 3.86 -23.56 -0.92
N ALA A 201 5.08 -23.25 -1.36
CA ALA A 201 6.16 -24.18 -1.71
C ALA A 201 6.65 -25.00 -0.50
N LYS A 202 6.99 -26.27 -0.76
CA LYS A 202 7.69 -27.12 0.22
C LYS A 202 9.13 -26.65 0.39
N LYS A 203 9.49 -26.36 1.65
CA LYS A 203 10.84 -26.01 2.13
C LYS A 203 11.90 -27.01 1.64
N GLY A 204 12.93 -26.50 0.96
CA GLY A 204 14.16 -27.25 0.67
C GLY A 204 14.93 -27.54 1.96
N GLY A 205 15.53 -28.74 2.06
CA GLY A 205 16.25 -29.18 3.25
C GLY A 205 17.46 -28.30 3.56
N VAL A 206 17.52 -27.80 4.80
CA VAL A 206 18.62 -26.97 5.32
C VAL A 206 19.94 -27.76 5.31
N SER A 207 20.97 -27.19 4.68
CA SER A 207 22.34 -27.72 4.59
C SER A 207 22.90 -28.11 5.97
N LYS A 208 23.69 -29.21 6.02
CA LYS A 208 24.40 -29.64 7.23
C LYS A 208 25.35 -28.56 7.78
N TRP A 209 25.79 -27.62 6.94
CA TRP A 209 26.57 -26.45 7.35
C TRP A 209 25.77 -25.49 8.26
N ILE A 210 24.49 -25.27 7.95
CA ILE A 210 23.62 -24.41 8.76
C ILE A 210 23.19 -25.15 10.04
N LYS A 211 22.94 -26.47 9.96
CA LYS A 211 22.52 -27.26 11.13
C LYS A 211 23.63 -27.55 12.14
N ILE A 212 24.89 -27.61 11.70
CA ILE A 212 26.02 -28.05 12.53
C ILE A 212 27.16 -27.03 12.53
N GLY A 213 27.49 -26.47 11.37
CA GLY A 213 28.59 -25.50 11.23
C GLY A 213 28.32 -24.18 11.98
N VAL A 214 27.10 -23.63 11.86
CA VAL A 214 26.73 -22.39 12.55
C VAL A 214 26.72 -22.56 14.08
N PRO A 215 26.09 -23.59 14.67
CA PRO A 215 26.18 -23.83 16.12
C PRO A 215 27.61 -24.05 16.63
N VAL A 216 28.45 -24.78 15.88
CA VAL A 216 29.85 -25.01 16.27
C VAL A 216 30.67 -23.72 16.21
N LEU A 217 30.48 -22.90 15.17
CA LEU A 217 31.14 -21.60 15.04
C LEU A 217 30.75 -20.66 16.19
N ILE A 218 29.47 -20.66 16.58
CA ILE A 218 28.97 -19.90 17.74
C ILE A 218 29.64 -20.38 19.02
N LEU A 219 29.77 -21.69 19.25
CA LEU A 219 30.45 -22.24 20.44
C LEU A 219 31.94 -21.88 20.49
N VAL A 220 32.62 -21.83 19.34
CA VAL A 220 34.02 -21.40 19.24
C VAL A 220 34.17 -19.91 19.57
N ILE A 221 33.27 -19.07 19.06
CA ILE A 221 33.24 -17.63 19.35
C ILE A 221 32.95 -17.41 20.84
N VAL A 222 31.97 -18.11 21.41
CA VAL A 222 31.64 -18.05 22.84
C VAL A 222 32.83 -18.51 23.70
N GLY A 223 33.52 -19.58 23.31
CA GLY A 223 34.73 -20.05 24.00
C GLY A 223 35.87 -19.02 23.97
N ALA A 224 36.07 -18.35 22.82
CA ALA A 224 37.07 -17.30 22.69
C ALA A 224 36.73 -16.05 23.51
N VAL A 225 35.45 -15.64 23.52
CA VAL A 225 34.97 -14.50 24.31
C VAL A 225 35.04 -14.79 25.81
N LEU A 226 34.60 -15.97 26.26
CA LEU A 226 34.71 -16.37 27.66
C LEU A 226 36.17 -16.52 28.10
N GLY A 227 37.05 -17.05 27.25
CA GLY A 227 38.49 -17.11 27.50
C GLY A 227 39.12 -15.71 27.62
N GLY A 228 38.71 -14.77 26.79
CA GLY A 228 39.14 -13.37 26.85
C GLY A 228 38.66 -12.64 28.10
N VAL A 229 37.39 -12.84 28.50
CA VAL A 229 36.76 -12.17 29.66
C VAL A 229 37.21 -12.76 31.00
N LEU A 230 37.45 -14.08 31.07
CA LEU A 230 37.96 -14.72 32.29
C LEU A 230 39.46 -14.48 32.47
N GLY A 231 40.24 -14.41 31.37
CA GLY A 231 41.66 -14.08 31.41
C GLY A 231 41.96 -12.64 31.83
N SER A 232 41.05 -11.70 31.55
CA SER A 232 41.22 -10.28 31.89
C SER A 232 40.71 -9.89 33.30
N ARG A 233 40.07 -10.81 34.03
CA ARG A 233 39.58 -10.58 35.41
C ARG A 233 40.57 -10.99 36.51
N HIS A 234 41.73 -11.54 36.16
CA HIS A 234 42.69 -12.06 37.15
C HIS A 234 43.83 -11.11 37.55
N HIS A 235 43.80 -9.84 37.14
CA HIS A 235 44.77 -8.84 37.60
C HIS A 235 44.12 -7.54 38.06
N ASN A 236 44.57 -7.11 39.24
CA ASN A 236 44.43 -5.81 39.91
C ASN A 236 43.28 -5.62 40.89
N SER A 237 43.56 -6.00 42.13
CA SER A 237 43.05 -5.38 43.35
C SER A 237 43.90 -4.16 43.73
N ASN A 238 43.36 -2.93 43.66
CA ASN A 238 43.35 -1.94 44.76
C ASN A 238 42.88 -0.54 44.31
N SER A 239 42.31 0.14 45.30
CA SER A 239 42.13 1.60 45.45
C SER A 239 40.79 2.23 45.04
N SER A 240 40.45 3.23 45.84
CA SER A 240 39.15 3.74 46.23
C SER A 240 38.81 5.07 45.57
N ALA A 241 37.50 5.29 45.39
CA ALA A 241 36.76 6.57 45.32
C ALA A 241 37.03 7.54 44.16
N SER A 242 36.02 7.73 43.31
CA SER A 242 35.27 9.01 43.18
C SER A 242 34.18 8.90 42.11
N SER A 243 32.96 9.26 42.46
CA SER A 243 31.78 9.31 41.61
C SER A 243 31.77 10.53 40.69
N SER A 244 32.04 10.34 39.39
CA SER A 244 31.64 11.25 38.31
C SER A 244 31.97 10.66 36.93
N ALA A 245 31.15 9.73 36.42
CA ALA A 245 31.19 9.30 35.01
C ALA A 245 29.93 8.49 34.66
N SER A 246 28.79 9.15 34.40
CA SER A 246 27.59 8.49 33.86
C SER A 246 27.45 8.64 32.33
N GLY A 247 28.28 9.46 31.68
CA GLY A 247 28.21 9.69 30.22
C GLY A 247 29.01 8.70 29.37
N SER A 248 30.16 8.20 29.86
CA SER A 248 31.07 7.36 29.08
C SER A 248 30.64 5.88 28.99
N SER A 249 29.78 5.41 29.89
CA SER A 249 29.28 4.02 29.88
C SER A 249 28.12 3.82 28.90
N ALA A 250 27.28 4.83 28.70
CA ALA A 250 26.15 4.77 27.78
C ALA A 250 26.62 4.79 26.31
N SER A 251 27.63 5.62 25.98
CA SER A 251 28.21 5.67 24.64
C SER A 251 28.92 4.37 24.25
N ALA A 252 29.69 3.78 25.17
CA ALA A 252 30.33 2.49 24.94
C ALA A 252 29.33 1.34 24.74
N ALA A 253 28.20 1.36 25.46
CA ALA A 253 27.12 0.39 25.29
C ALA A 253 26.41 0.56 23.94
N ALA A 254 26.12 1.81 23.52
CA ALA A 254 25.50 2.11 22.23
C ALA A 254 26.41 1.72 21.04
N SER A 255 27.71 2.00 21.12
CA SER A 255 28.69 1.55 20.10
C SER A 255 28.81 0.03 20.05
N SER A 256 28.77 -0.65 21.19
CA SER A 256 28.77 -2.12 21.23
C SER A 256 27.50 -2.70 20.61
N ALA A 257 26.33 -2.11 20.90
CA ALA A 257 25.06 -2.50 20.30
C ALA A 257 25.02 -2.26 18.79
N ALA A 258 25.57 -1.14 18.29
CA ALA A 258 25.72 -0.90 16.87
C ALA A 258 26.60 -1.96 16.18
N SER A 259 27.71 -2.36 16.82
CA SER A 259 28.58 -3.43 16.31
C SER A 259 27.88 -4.80 16.28
N ALA A 260 27.07 -5.11 17.31
CA ALA A 260 26.28 -6.33 17.37
C ALA A 260 25.12 -6.33 16.35
N GLY A 261 24.47 -5.18 16.16
CA GLY A 261 23.44 -4.97 15.14
C GLY A 261 23.99 -5.13 13.73
N ASN A 262 25.16 -4.57 13.44
CA ASN A 262 25.85 -4.79 12.16
C ASN A 262 26.21 -6.27 11.92
N ALA A 263 26.53 -7.02 12.98
CA ALA A 263 26.76 -8.46 12.88
C ALA A 263 25.47 -9.27 12.64
N LEU A 264 24.31 -8.78 13.12
CA LEU A 264 22.99 -9.35 12.79
C LEU A 264 22.53 -8.98 11.38
N GLY A 265 22.97 -7.83 10.86
CA GLY A 265 22.54 -7.31 9.57
C GLY A 265 21.20 -6.56 9.67
N VAL A 266 20.28 -6.87 8.77
CA VAL A 266 18.90 -6.35 8.78
C VAL A 266 18.09 -7.13 9.81
N PHE A 267 17.37 -6.44 10.71
CA PHE A 267 16.61 -7.07 11.79
C PHE A 267 15.42 -7.88 11.26
N ALA A 268 14.69 -7.31 10.30
CA ALA A 268 13.67 -8.05 9.57
C ALA A 268 14.33 -9.10 8.67
N THR A 269 14.06 -10.38 8.93
CA THR A 269 14.66 -11.50 8.19
C THR A 269 13.86 -11.90 6.95
N ALA A 270 12.61 -11.44 6.86
CA ALA A 270 11.72 -11.62 5.72
C ALA A 270 10.59 -10.60 5.81
N THR A 271 9.76 -10.56 4.76
CA THR A 271 8.50 -9.83 4.72
C THR A 271 7.38 -10.85 4.57
N ASN A 272 6.31 -10.71 5.36
CA ASN A 272 5.12 -11.54 5.25
C ASN A 272 4.50 -11.36 3.86
N SER A 273 4.17 -12.44 3.15
CA SER A 273 3.68 -12.36 1.77
C SER A 273 2.24 -11.89 1.62
N GLU A 274 1.44 -11.99 2.68
CA GLU A 274 0.02 -11.63 2.69
C GLU A 274 -0.16 -10.14 2.96
N PHE A 275 0.46 -9.69 4.04
CA PHE A 275 0.28 -8.35 4.60
C PHE A 275 1.47 -7.42 4.35
N MET A 276 2.55 -7.97 3.79
CA MET A 276 3.78 -7.25 3.50
C MET A 276 4.41 -6.59 4.74
N MET A 277 4.21 -7.21 5.91
CA MET A 277 4.74 -6.76 7.21
C MET A 277 6.10 -7.40 7.52
N PRO A 278 7.02 -6.71 8.23
CA PRO A 278 8.33 -7.27 8.55
C PRO A 278 8.25 -8.50 9.47
N ILE A 279 9.07 -9.51 9.22
CA ILE A 279 9.19 -10.72 10.05
C ILE A 279 10.52 -10.69 10.80
N TYR A 280 10.43 -10.54 12.12
CA TYR A 280 11.60 -10.57 13.01
C TYR A 280 11.95 -12.00 13.44
N PRO A 281 13.24 -12.31 13.64
CA PRO A 281 13.65 -13.61 14.16
C PRO A 281 13.16 -13.76 15.60
N SER A 282 12.74 -14.97 15.98
CA SER A 282 12.43 -15.29 17.37
C SER A 282 13.72 -15.44 18.17
N THR A 283 14.01 -14.46 19.02
CA THR A 283 15.23 -14.45 19.83
C THR A 283 15.03 -13.72 21.15
N THR A 284 15.61 -14.29 22.21
CA THR A 284 15.70 -13.67 23.55
C THR A 284 17.06 -13.02 23.79
N ASN A 285 17.96 -13.02 22.78
CA ASN A 285 19.27 -12.40 22.89
C ASN A 285 19.14 -10.87 22.85
N THR A 286 19.14 -10.25 24.03
CA THR A 286 18.96 -8.80 24.21
C THR A 286 20.23 -7.99 23.92
N ALA A 287 21.39 -8.62 23.67
CA ALA A 287 22.64 -7.90 23.45
C ALA A 287 22.68 -7.06 22.16
N ALA A 288 21.78 -7.35 21.21
CA ALA A 288 21.72 -6.66 19.91
C ALA A 288 20.49 -5.76 19.73
N PHE A 289 19.48 -5.89 20.61
CA PHE A 289 18.29 -5.06 20.61
C PHE A 289 18.37 -4.18 21.85
N THR A 290 18.68 -2.91 21.65
CA THR A 290 18.83 -1.94 22.73
C THR A 290 17.87 -0.78 22.52
N GLU A 291 17.75 0.09 23.52
CA GLU A 291 16.90 1.26 23.44
C GLU A 291 17.28 2.15 22.24
N PRO A 292 16.30 2.67 21.48
CA PRO A 292 16.54 3.61 20.39
C PRO A 292 17.43 4.80 20.81
N THR A 293 18.57 4.98 20.14
CA THR A 293 19.45 6.13 20.37
C THR A 293 20.19 6.53 19.09
N PHE A 294 20.71 7.75 19.05
CA PHE A 294 21.78 8.12 18.12
C PHE A 294 23.15 7.82 18.76
N THR A 295 24.09 7.29 17.99
CA THR A 295 25.46 7.02 18.44
C THR A 295 26.39 8.19 18.12
N GLU A 296 27.40 8.42 18.97
CA GLU A 296 28.43 9.44 18.73
C GLU A 296 29.55 8.96 17.79
N ASP A 297 29.40 7.79 17.17
CA ASP A 297 30.43 7.23 16.28
C ASP A 297 30.48 7.99 14.94
N SER A 298 31.38 8.97 14.89
CA SER A 298 31.66 9.77 13.70
C SER A 298 32.02 8.96 12.44
N SER A 299 32.39 7.69 12.56
CA SER A 299 32.70 6.82 11.42
C SER A 299 31.47 6.29 10.67
N SER A 300 30.29 6.49 11.26
CA SER A 300 28.97 6.02 10.79
C SER A 300 27.95 7.16 10.59
N THR A 301 28.36 8.43 10.64
CA THR A 301 27.48 9.61 10.49
C THR A 301 27.70 10.34 9.16
N TRP A 302 26.71 11.12 8.73
CA TRP A 302 26.88 12.10 7.65
C TRP A 302 27.95 13.14 8.03
N PRO A 303 28.83 13.56 7.10
CA PRO A 303 29.70 14.71 7.35
C PRO A 303 28.89 16.00 7.49
N ALA A 304 29.44 16.98 8.18
CA ALA A 304 28.79 18.28 8.35
C ALA A 304 28.58 18.98 7.00
N ASP A 305 27.41 19.60 6.81
CA ASP A 305 27.14 20.39 5.60
C ASP A 305 28.15 21.55 5.49
N PRO A 306 28.95 21.64 4.41
CA PRO A 306 29.85 22.76 4.20
C PRO A 306 29.10 24.06 3.86
N PHE A 307 27.84 23.99 3.44
CA PHE A 307 27.04 25.17 3.08
C PHE A 307 26.14 25.59 4.24
N LYS A 308 26.65 26.51 5.07
CA LYS A 308 25.94 27.08 6.22
C LYS A 308 25.95 28.61 6.17
N PRO A 309 25.14 29.23 5.30
CA PRO A 309 25.07 30.70 5.24
C PRO A 309 24.59 31.26 6.58
N SER A 310 25.23 32.33 7.06
CA SER A 310 24.85 32.98 8.33
C SER A 310 23.48 33.68 8.24
N THR A 311 23.09 34.07 7.04
CA THR A 311 21.77 34.63 6.70
C THR A 311 21.20 33.88 5.50
N PRO A 312 20.56 32.71 5.72
CA PRO A 312 19.90 31.95 4.65
C PRO A 312 18.89 32.82 3.88
N SER A 313 18.80 32.63 2.58
CA SER A 313 17.81 33.29 1.72
C SER A 313 17.22 32.28 0.75
N ALA A 314 15.89 32.26 0.63
CA ALA A 314 15.18 31.32 -0.24
C ALA A 314 15.60 31.46 -1.71
N THR A 315 16.13 32.62 -2.09
CA THR A 315 16.55 32.96 -3.46
C THR A 315 18.06 32.79 -3.68
N THR A 316 18.81 32.35 -2.67
CA THR A 316 20.26 32.09 -2.79
C THR A 316 20.53 30.64 -2.45
N VAL A 317 20.93 29.89 -3.47
CA VAL A 317 21.19 28.45 -3.40
C VAL A 317 22.69 28.17 -3.40
N ARG A 318 23.08 27.03 -2.83
CA ARG A 318 24.43 26.49 -2.98
C ARG A 318 24.81 26.37 -4.46
N THR A 319 26.10 26.57 -4.76
CA THR A 319 26.62 26.62 -6.13
C THR A 319 26.91 25.26 -6.73
N ASP A 320 27.15 24.26 -5.90
CA ASP A 320 27.35 22.87 -6.31
C ASP A 320 26.00 22.13 -6.49
N ARG A 321 26.00 21.14 -7.38
CA ARG A 321 24.87 20.24 -7.63
C ARG A 321 25.29 18.78 -7.42
N PRO A 322 24.37 17.90 -6.96
CA PRO A 322 22.95 18.16 -6.68
C PRO A 322 22.76 18.99 -5.41
N ARG A 323 21.58 19.59 -5.25
CA ARG A 323 21.18 20.41 -4.09
C ARG A 323 19.82 20.06 -3.51
N LEU A 324 18.93 19.40 -4.25
CA LEU A 324 17.63 18.94 -3.77
C LEU A 324 17.78 17.61 -3.02
N ILE A 325 17.30 17.55 -1.78
CA ILE A 325 17.29 16.38 -0.86
C ILE A 325 18.68 15.86 -0.45
N ALA A 326 19.56 15.65 -1.43
CA ALA A 326 20.86 15.03 -1.30
C ALA A 326 21.93 15.92 -1.94
N PRO A 327 22.50 16.87 -1.18
CA PRO A 327 23.55 17.75 -1.70
C PRO A 327 24.84 16.97 -2.03
N ALA A 328 25.68 17.53 -2.91
CA ALA A 328 26.87 16.85 -3.46
C ALA A 328 27.78 16.17 -2.41
N TYR A 329 27.96 16.79 -1.23
CA TYR A 329 28.78 16.20 -0.17
C TYR A 329 28.20 14.89 0.42
N LYS A 330 26.86 14.73 0.44
CA LYS A 330 26.22 13.48 0.86
C LYS A 330 26.49 12.37 -0.16
N TRP A 331 26.42 12.67 -1.46
CA TRP A 331 26.81 11.71 -2.51
C TRP A 331 28.25 11.26 -2.39
N ALA A 332 29.17 12.17 -2.06
CA ALA A 332 30.58 11.82 -1.86
C ALA A 332 30.80 10.89 -0.65
N ALA A 333 29.98 11.03 0.41
CA ALA A 333 30.07 10.21 1.62
C ALA A 333 29.35 8.85 1.48
N LEU A 334 28.29 8.79 0.68
CA LEU A 334 27.35 7.67 0.64
C LEU A 334 28.01 6.30 0.38
N PRO A 335 28.96 6.11 -0.57
CA PRO A 335 29.60 4.81 -0.78
C PRO A 335 30.30 4.25 0.48
N SER A 336 30.89 5.11 1.31
CA SER A 336 31.52 4.69 2.56
C SER A 336 30.50 4.26 3.62
N LEU A 337 29.34 4.94 3.66
CA LEU A 337 28.25 4.60 4.57
C LEU A 337 27.57 3.29 4.16
N ILE A 338 27.34 3.08 2.86
CA ILE A 338 26.80 1.83 2.31
C ILE A 338 27.67 0.65 2.75
N ALA A 339 29.00 0.73 2.58
CA ALA A 339 29.91 -0.35 2.92
C ALA A 339 29.94 -0.72 4.42
N LYS A 340 29.40 0.14 5.31
CA LYS A 340 29.43 -0.04 6.77
C LYS A 340 28.05 -0.30 7.38
N ASN A 341 26.97 -0.14 6.62
CA ASN A 341 25.62 -0.25 7.13
C ASN A 341 24.80 -1.28 6.32
N PRO A 342 24.27 -2.34 6.97
CA PRO A 342 23.58 -3.42 6.28
C PRO A 342 22.27 -2.97 5.62
N TYR A 343 21.54 -2.01 6.20
CA TYR A 343 20.31 -1.47 5.60
C TYR A 343 20.63 -0.67 4.34
N LEU A 344 21.62 0.23 4.40
CA LEU A 344 22.05 0.97 3.21
C LEU A 344 22.56 0.04 2.10
N THR A 345 23.25 -1.06 2.44
CA THR A 345 23.65 -2.08 1.46
C THR A 345 22.44 -2.73 0.81
N TYR A 346 21.50 -3.23 1.61
CA TYR A 346 20.28 -3.89 1.14
C TYR A 346 19.42 -2.96 0.26
N TRP A 347 19.22 -1.71 0.68
CA TRP A 347 18.46 -0.74 -0.10
C TRP A 347 19.17 -0.35 -1.38
N ASN A 348 20.50 -0.18 -1.36
CA ASN A 348 21.26 0.08 -2.56
C ASN A 348 21.03 -1.02 -3.61
N GLU A 349 21.18 -2.29 -3.22
CA GLU A 349 20.93 -3.44 -4.09
C GLU A 349 19.48 -3.45 -4.63
N THR A 350 18.51 -3.20 -3.76
CA THR A 350 17.08 -3.15 -4.13
C THR A 350 16.79 -2.02 -5.13
N ILE A 351 17.36 -0.82 -4.93
CA ILE A 351 17.19 0.32 -5.83
C ILE A 351 17.80 0.02 -7.21
N PHE A 352 18.97 -0.63 -7.26
CA PHE A 352 19.56 -1.08 -8.53
C PHE A 352 18.71 -2.16 -9.22
N GLY A 353 18.12 -3.07 -8.45
CA GLY A 353 17.14 -4.05 -8.96
C GLY A 353 15.94 -3.36 -9.60
N ASN A 354 15.31 -2.43 -8.88
CA ASN A 354 14.17 -1.65 -9.35
C ASN A 354 14.53 -0.82 -10.60
N ALA A 355 15.67 -0.12 -10.60
CA ALA A 355 16.14 0.61 -11.77
C ALA A 355 16.31 -0.31 -12.98
N THR A 356 16.87 -1.51 -12.79
CA THR A 356 17.05 -2.51 -13.86
C THR A 356 15.71 -3.00 -14.39
N GLU A 357 14.72 -3.21 -13.53
CA GLU A 357 13.35 -3.57 -13.95
C GLU A 357 12.72 -2.44 -14.77
N TYR A 358 12.75 -1.21 -14.25
CA TYR A 358 12.16 -0.04 -14.92
C TYR A 358 12.82 0.28 -16.26
N TYR A 359 14.13 0.01 -16.39
CA TYR A 359 14.87 0.24 -17.62
C TYR A 359 14.27 -0.52 -18.81
N ASN A 360 13.80 -1.74 -18.57
CA ASN A 360 13.24 -2.62 -19.60
C ASN A 360 11.78 -2.30 -19.95
N LEU A 361 11.12 -1.42 -19.20
CA LEU A 361 9.76 -0.99 -19.47
C LEU A 361 9.75 0.15 -20.50
N PRO A 362 8.69 0.28 -21.32
CA PRO A 362 8.51 1.46 -22.17
C PRO A 362 8.34 2.72 -21.31
N PRO A 363 8.64 3.92 -21.84
CA PRO A 363 8.31 5.18 -21.18
C PRO A 363 6.83 5.25 -20.75
N VAL A 364 6.57 5.93 -19.63
CA VAL A 364 5.21 6.01 -19.07
C VAL A 364 4.27 6.70 -20.06
N VAL A 365 3.21 6.03 -20.48
CA VAL A 365 2.25 6.59 -21.45
C VAL A 365 1.25 7.51 -20.76
N TYR A 366 0.68 8.47 -21.50
CA TYR A 366 -0.40 9.32 -21.00
C TYR A 366 -1.71 8.52 -20.86
N PHE A 367 -2.37 8.67 -19.73
CA PHE A 367 -3.66 8.07 -19.40
C PHE A 367 -4.41 9.03 -18.47
N MET A 368 -5.57 9.51 -18.91
CA MET A 368 -6.43 10.41 -18.14
C MET A 368 -7.51 9.59 -17.44
N ASP A 369 -7.37 9.42 -16.13
CA ASP A 369 -8.31 8.71 -15.27
C ASP A 369 -9.42 9.64 -14.76
N GLY A 370 -10.27 10.09 -15.69
CA GLY A 370 -11.45 10.89 -15.34
C GLY A 370 -11.13 12.11 -14.47
N GLY A 371 -11.76 12.19 -13.30
CA GLY A 371 -11.58 13.27 -12.32
C GLY A 371 -10.28 13.14 -11.51
N SER A 372 -9.73 11.93 -11.38
CA SER A 372 -8.46 11.64 -10.71
C SER A 372 -7.24 12.13 -11.51
N GLY A 373 -7.44 12.52 -12.77
CA GLY A 373 -6.40 13.15 -13.58
C GLY A 373 -5.38 12.16 -14.14
N ILE A 374 -4.12 12.60 -14.21
CA ILE A 374 -2.96 11.80 -14.65
C ILE A 374 -1.99 11.53 -13.49
N LEU A 375 -2.47 11.60 -12.24
CA LEU A 375 -1.64 11.60 -11.04
C LEU A 375 -0.72 10.38 -10.96
N ASP A 376 -1.27 9.20 -11.24
CA ASP A 376 -0.52 7.94 -11.23
C ASP A 376 0.61 7.96 -12.26
N ASN A 377 0.39 8.52 -13.45
CA ASN A 377 1.41 8.68 -14.48
C ASN A 377 2.54 9.59 -13.99
N CYS A 378 2.19 10.72 -13.37
CA CYS A 378 3.16 11.67 -12.82
C CYS A 378 4.04 11.03 -11.73
N ARG A 379 3.40 10.30 -10.80
CA ARG A 379 4.09 9.62 -9.69
C ARG A 379 4.94 8.46 -10.18
N TYR A 380 4.49 7.75 -11.21
CA TYR A 380 5.27 6.68 -11.82
C TYR A 380 6.51 7.21 -12.56
N VAL A 381 6.39 8.33 -13.27
CA VAL A 381 7.57 9.05 -13.82
C VAL A 381 8.51 9.47 -12.70
N LYS A 382 8.01 10.11 -11.63
CA LYS A 382 8.83 10.52 -10.47
C LYS A 382 9.59 9.35 -9.85
N MET A 383 8.91 8.22 -9.62
CA MET A 383 9.53 7.00 -9.06
C MET A 383 10.69 6.50 -9.94
N ARG A 384 10.47 6.40 -11.26
CA ARG A 384 11.50 5.97 -12.21
C ARG A 384 12.67 6.95 -12.27
N ILE A 385 12.40 8.25 -12.29
CA ILE A 385 13.44 9.30 -12.29
C ILE A 385 14.29 9.25 -11.01
N LYS A 386 13.68 9.04 -9.84
CA LYS A 386 14.42 8.85 -8.58
C LYS A 386 15.39 7.68 -8.70
N ALA A 387 14.91 6.51 -9.17
CA ALA A 387 15.72 5.31 -9.30
C ALA A 387 16.85 5.45 -10.32
N PHE A 388 16.55 5.96 -11.53
CA PHE A 388 17.55 6.19 -12.57
C PHE A 388 18.57 7.27 -12.18
N GLY A 389 18.12 8.35 -11.55
CA GLY A 389 19.00 9.40 -11.02
C GLY A 389 19.97 8.85 -9.99
N TYR A 390 19.48 8.05 -9.03
CA TYR A 390 20.34 7.36 -8.07
C TYR A 390 21.34 6.43 -8.75
N ALA A 391 20.88 5.55 -9.65
CA ALA A 391 21.74 4.59 -10.35
C ALA A 391 22.82 5.29 -11.18
N TYR A 392 22.48 6.36 -11.89
CA TYR A 392 23.43 7.19 -12.63
C TYR A 392 24.49 7.76 -11.68
N ARG A 393 24.10 8.39 -10.57
CA ARG A 393 25.05 9.02 -9.65
C ARG A 393 25.99 8.05 -8.95
N MET A 394 25.52 6.83 -8.70
CA MET A 394 26.32 5.78 -8.07
C MET A 394 27.27 5.08 -9.05
N THR A 395 27.02 5.12 -10.35
CA THR A 395 27.79 4.34 -11.36
C THR A 395 28.50 5.19 -12.41
N ASN A 396 28.04 6.41 -12.64
CA ASN A 396 28.37 7.25 -13.78
C ASN A 396 28.08 6.57 -15.15
N ASP A 397 27.22 5.55 -15.20
CA ASP A 397 26.81 4.87 -16.42
C ASP A 397 25.67 5.65 -17.10
N THR A 398 25.96 6.21 -18.26
CA THR A 398 25.03 7.11 -18.96
C THR A 398 23.75 6.41 -19.43
N LYS A 399 23.71 5.07 -19.50
CA LYS A 399 22.47 4.38 -19.86
C LYS A 399 21.31 4.76 -18.93
N TRP A 400 21.60 5.03 -17.65
CA TRP A 400 20.60 5.44 -16.67
C TRP A 400 20.12 6.87 -16.91
N SER A 401 21.02 7.81 -17.19
CA SER A 401 20.66 9.19 -17.51
C SER A 401 19.97 9.32 -18.88
N ASP A 402 20.34 8.46 -19.84
CA ASP A 402 19.71 8.38 -21.16
C ASP A 402 18.29 7.83 -21.03
N ARG A 403 18.11 6.77 -20.23
CA ARG A 403 16.79 6.20 -19.93
C ARG A 403 15.90 7.17 -19.16
N ALA A 404 16.46 7.93 -18.23
CA ALA A 404 15.77 9.00 -17.53
C ALA A 404 15.33 10.11 -18.50
N TYR A 405 16.23 10.56 -19.40
CA TYR A 405 15.88 11.56 -20.41
C TYR A 405 14.75 11.08 -21.33
N ALA A 406 14.73 9.80 -21.70
CA ALA A 406 13.64 9.22 -22.49
C ALA A 406 12.27 9.29 -21.79
N GLU A 407 12.19 9.14 -20.46
CA GLU A 407 10.94 9.39 -19.71
C GLU A 407 10.51 10.85 -19.81
N LEU A 408 11.46 11.78 -19.57
CA LEU A 408 11.18 13.21 -19.57
C LEU A 408 10.77 13.69 -20.97
N GLU A 409 11.48 13.28 -22.01
CA GLU A 409 11.18 13.61 -23.40
C GLU A 409 9.78 13.11 -23.78
N ASN A 410 9.45 11.88 -23.40
CA ASN A 410 8.11 11.34 -23.62
C ASN A 410 7.05 12.17 -22.88
N ALA A 411 7.25 12.52 -21.60
CA ALA A 411 6.30 13.31 -20.79
C ALA A 411 6.03 14.74 -21.30
N VAL A 412 6.83 15.23 -22.26
CA VAL A 412 6.64 16.55 -22.90
C VAL A 412 6.40 16.47 -24.40
N SER A 413 6.37 15.25 -24.95
CA SER A 413 6.13 14.98 -26.36
C SER A 413 4.72 15.39 -26.80
N SER A 414 4.50 15.44 -28.11
CA SER A 414 3.17 15.66 -28.69
C SER A 414 2.20 14.51 -28.43
N SER A 415 2.71 13.29 -28.18
CA SER A 415 1.91 12.11 -27.84
C SER A 415 1.49 12.05 -26.37
N PHE A 416 2.09 12.87 -25.50
CA PHE A 416 1.79 12.87 -24.08
C PHE A 416 0.87 14.04 -23.73
N GLY A 417 -0.44 13.76 -23.69
CA GLY A 417 -1.46 14.72 -23.29
C GLY A 417 -1.68 15.89 -24.25
N PRO A 418 -2.45 16.91 -23.83
CA PRO A 418 -2.81 18.06 -24.68
C PRO A 418 -1.61 18.83 -25.24
N SER A 419 -1.82 19.52 -26.36
CA SER A 419 -0.88 20.54 -26.84
C SER A 419 -1.08 21.85 -26.09
N GLY A 420 0.02 22.50 -25.68
CA GLY A 420 -0.02 23.77 -24.95
C GLY A 420 0.30 23.66 -23.45
N PRO A 421 0.10 24.75 -22.68
CA PRO A 421 0.63 24.89 -21.31
C PRO A 421 -0.10 24.02 -20.27
N THR A 422 -1.18 23.34 -20.65
CA THR A 422 -1.96 22.47 -19.75
C THR A 422 -1.58 21.00 -19.84
N LYS A 423 -0.41 20.68 -20.44
CA LYS A 423 0.05 19.31 -20.68
C LYS A 423 0.11 18.45 -19.41
N TRP A 424 0.52 19.03 -18.27
CA TRP A 424 0.58 18.35 -16.97
C TRP A 424 -0.70 18.52 -16.13
N ASN A 425 -1.83 18.75 -16.81
CA ASN A 425 -3.17 18.83 -16.22
C ASN A 425 -3.29 19.79 -15.00
N PRO A 426 -3.09 21.11 -15.16
CA PRO A 426 -3.22 22.07 -14.06
C PRO A 426 -4.61 22.13 -13.42
N ALA A 427 -5.64 21.57 -14.05
CA ALA A 427 -6.99 21.46 -13.46
C ALA A 427 -7.05 20.44 -12.31
N HIS A 428 -6.15 19.45 -12.28
CA HIS A 428 -5.91 18.58 -11.14
C HIS A 428 -4.47 18.84 -10.67
N PHE A 429 -4.29 19.88 -9.85
CA PHE A 429 -2.97 20.48 -9.60
C PHE A 429 -1.94 19.54 -8.94
N LEU A 430 -2.38 18.44 -8.31
CA LEU A 430 -1.48 17.36 -7.87
C LEU A 430 -0.67 16.78 -9.05
N ASP A 431 -1.27 16.64 -10.23
CA ASP A 431 -0.61 16.13 -11.45
C ASP A 431 0.54 17.05 -11.85
N THR A 432 0.25 18.34 -11.90
CA THR A 432 1.23 19.37 -12.23
C THR A 432 2.36 19.40 -11.22
N ALA A 433 2.03 19.31 -9.93
CA ALA A 433 3.01 19.36 -8.85
C ALA A 433 3.94 18.15 -8.84
N GLU A 434 3.40 16.92 -8.93
CA GLU A 434 4.20 15.70 -8.96
C GLU A 434 5.08 15.61 -10.21
N MET A 435 4.56 16.01 -11.38
CA MET A 435 5.37 16.05 -12.60
C MET A 435 6.46 17.15 -12.55
N THR A 436 6.15 18.30 -11.95
CA THR A 436 7.14 19.36 -11.71
C THR A 436 8.26 18.85 -10.79
N ALA A 437 7.91 18.14 -9.71
CA ALA A 437 8.87 17.53 -8.80
C ALA A 437 9.75 16.49 -9.53
N ALA A 438 9.16 15.64 -10.37
CA ALA A 438 9.91 14.66 -11.17
C ALA A 438 10.97 15.34 -12.04
N PHE A 439 10.59 16.38 -12.79
CA PHE A 439 11.51 17.14 -13.64
C PHE A 439 12.56 17.89 -12.83
N ALA A 440 12.20 18.43 -11.67
CA ALA A 440 13.10 19.14 -10.77
C ALA A 440 14.21 18.23 -10.22
N ILE A 441 13.83 17.04 -9.76
CA ILE A 441 14.77 16.01 -9.28
C ILE A 441 15.71 15.62 -10.41
N ALA A 442 15.17 15.39 -11.62
CA ALA A 442 15.98 15.02 -12.77
C ALA A 442 16.99 16.12 -13.14
N TYR A 443 16.52 17.37 -13.23
CA TYR A 443 17.35 18.54 -13.57
C TYR A 443 18.48 18.75 -12.59
N ASP A 444 18.23 18.56 -11.29
CA ASP A 444 19.22 18.78 -10.25
C ASP A 444 20.20 17.61 -10.10
N TRP A 445 19.69 16.38 -10.05
CA TRP A 445 20.52 15.20 -9.79
C TRP A 445 21.38 14.81 -10.99
N MET A 446 20.89 15.00 -12.22
CA MET A 446 21.59 14.60 -13.45
C MET A 446 22.04 15.81 -14.28
N TYR A 447 22.19 16.98 -13.67
CA TYR A 447 22.55 18.24 -14.36
C TYR A 447 23.79 18.09 -15.25
N ASP A 448 24.81 17.40 -14.74
CA ASP A 448 26.10 17.18 -15.39
C ASP A 448 26.09 16.08 -16.46
N ALA A 449 25.00 15.32 -16.58
CA ALA A 449 24.85 14.25 -17.56
C ALA A 449 24.46 14.76 -18.95
N TRP A 450 23.86 15.95 -19.04
CA TRP A 450 23.08 16.36 -20.19
C TRP A 450 23.68 17.54 -20.97
N THR A 451 23.35 17.57 -22.26
CA THR A 451 23.70 18.70 -23.14
C THR A 451 22.93 19.96 -22.76
N SER A 452 23.43 21.14 -23.17
CA SER A 452 22.73 22.42 -22.98
C SER A 452 21.33 22.43 -23.58
N THR A 453 21.11 21.75 -24.71
CA THR A 453 19.79 21.60 -25.32
C THR A 453 18.84 20.79 -24.44
N GLN A 454 19.28 19.64 -23.94
CA GLN A 454 18.47 18.79 -23.06
C GLN A 454 18.13 19.51 -21.74
N LEU A 455 19.13 20.16 -21.12
CA LEU A 455 18.93 21.00 -19.93
C LEU A 455 17.93 22.12 -20.20
N ASN A 456 18.05 22.80 -21.34
CA ASN A 456 17.10 23.85 -21.70
C ASN A 456 15.68 23.29 -21.91
N THR A 457 15.52 22.13 -22.55
CA THR A 457 14.20 21.47 -22.70
C THR A 457 13.55 21.21 -21.35
N ILE A 458 14.29 20.62 -20.41
CA ILE A 458 13.79 20.27 -19.07
C ILE A 458 13.45 21.54 -18.28
N LYS A 459 14.35 22.54 -18.27
CA LYS A 459 14.11 23.84 -17.62
C LYS A 459 12.86 24.52 -18.18
N GLN A 460 12.71 24.58 -19.50
CA GLN A 460 11.55 25.20 -20.13
C GLN A 460 10.26 24.43 -19.85
N SER A 461 10.33 23.11 -19.67
CA SER A 461 9.17 22.30 -19.27
C SER A 461 8.74 22.58 -17.83
N ILE A 462 9.69 22.66 -16.89
CA ILE A 462 9.43 23.09 -15.52
C ILE A 462 8.74 24.47 -15.50
N LEU A 463 9.25 25.43 -16.25
CA LEU A 463 8.65 26.77 -16.36
C LEU A 463 7.26 26.73 -16.97
N THR A 464 7.11 26.12 -18.15
CA THR A 464 5.91 26.21 -18.97
C THR A 464 4.74 25.43 -18.37
N TYR A 465 4.98 24.18 -17.96
CA TYR A 465 3.93 23.28 -17.53
C TYR A 465 3.75 23.27 -16.00
N GLY A 466 4.79 23.62 -15.24
CA GLY A 466 4.76 23.69 -13.78
C GLY A 466 4.60 25.12 -13.24
N LEU A 467 5.70 25.87 -13.21
CA LEU A 467 5.81 27.11 -12.43
C LEU A 467 4.89 28.23 -12.95
N ASN A 468 4.71 28.39 -14.26
CA ASN A 468 3.78 29.40 -14.81
C ASN A 468 2.32 29.09 -14.44
N ASN A 469 1.94 27.81 -14.39
CA ASN A 469 0.63 27.39 -13.87
C ASN A 469 0.54 27.65 -12.36
N GLY A 470 1.63 27.44 -11.60
CA GLY A 470 1.73 27.82 -10.19
C GLY A 470 1.51 29.32 -9.95
N VAL A 471 2.19 30.19 -10.70
CA VAL A 471 1.99 31.64 -10.62
C VAL A 471 0.52 31.96 -10.90
N SER A 472 -0.05 31.39 -11.96
CA SER A 472 -1.46 31.58 -12.31
C SER A 472 -2.40 31.12 -11.19
N ALA A 473 -2.14 29.97 -10.55
CA ALA A 473 -2.91 29.48 -9.41
C ALA A 473 -2.85 30.43 -8.19
N TYR A 474 -1.71 31.08 -7.94
CA TYR A 474 -1.59 32.05 -6.85
C TYR A 474 -2.18 33.42 -7.17
N THR A 475 -2.04 33.91 -8.40
CA THR A 475 -2.34 35.31 -8.74
C THR A 475 -3.67 35.51 -9.46
N GLN A 476 -4.21 34.48 -10.12
CA GLN A 476 -5.42 34.61 -10.93
C GLN A 476 -6.61 33.94 -10.23
N THR A 477 -7.64 34.75 -9.93
CA THR A 477 -8.89 34.24 -9.35
C THR A 477 -9.67 33.35 -10.31
N SER A 478 -9.50 33.54 -11.62
CA SER A 478 -10.12 32.74 -12.69
C SER A 478 -9.44 31.40 -12.97
N PHE A 479 -8.32 31.09 -12.30
CA PHE A 479 -7.64 29.81 -12.48
C PHE A 479 -8.44 28.71 -11.77
N ASN A 480 -9.14 27.88 -12.55
CA ASN A 480 -9.81 26.70 -12.04
C ASN A 480 -8.72 25.76 -11.46
N ALA A 481 -8.89 25.31 -10.20
CA ALA A 481 -7.90 24.58 -9.37
C ALA A 481 -6.94 25.43 -8.54
N ASN A 482 -7.42 26.55 -8.02
CA ASN A 482 -6.64 27.41 -7.12
C ASN A 482 -7.05 27.29 -5.64
N TRP A 483 -7.97 26.39 -5.29
CA TRP A 483 -8.56 26.24 -3.96
C TRP A 483 -7.58 25.65 -2.93
N TRP A 484 -6.64 24.79 -3.36
CA TRP A 484 -5.71 24.06 -2.49
C TRP A 484 -4.77 24.94 -1.67
N LYS A 485 -4.62 26.23 -2.03
CA LYS A 485 -3.83 27.21 -1.28
C LYS A 485 -4.62 27.88 -0.14
N GLY A 486 -5.92 27.59 -0.01
CA GLY A 486 -6.78 28.14 1.03
C GLY A 486 -6.25 27.83 2.43
N ALA A 487 -6.48 28.75 3.38
CA ALA A 487 -5.99 28.63 4.74
C ALA A 487 -6.64 27.48 5.53
N ASP A 488 -7.79 26.99 5.06
CA ASP A 488 -8.60 25.90 5.61
C ASP A 488 -8.31 24.53 4.96
N ILE A 489 -7.39 24.47 3.99
CA ILE A 489 -7.02 23.24 3.28
C ILE A 489 -5.79 22.61 3.94
N THR A 490 -5.92 22.24 5.21
CA THR A 490 -4.87 21.57 6.00
C THR A 490 -4.82 20.07 5.66
N GLY A 491 -4.44 19.75 4.41
CA GLY A 491 -4.36 18.38 3.90
C GLY A 491 -3.27 18.19 2.84
N ASN A 492 -3.19 17.01 2.26
CA ASN A 492 -2.15 16.60 1.31
C ASN A 492 -2.03 17.56 0.12
N TRP A 493 -3.15 18.08 -0.41
CA TRP A 493 -3.16 18.97 -1.56
C TRP A 493 -2.29 20.21 -1.35
N ASN A 494 -2.42 20.85 -0.19
CA ASN A 494 -1.59 22.01 0.11
C ASN A 494 -0.10 21.63 0.14
N CYS A 495 0.25 20.54 0.82
CA CYS A 495 1.62 20.07 0.92
C CYS A 495 2.22 19.73 -0.45
N VAL A 496 1.53 18.91 -1.24
CA VAL A 496 2.03 18.38 -2.52
C VAL A 496 2.19 19.49 -3.55
N CYS A 497 1.18 20.36 -3.68
CA CYS A 497 1.21 21.45 -4.64
C CYS A 497 2.33 22.46 -4.33
N ASN A 498 2.47 22.85 -3.06
CA ASN A 498 3.56 23.72 -2.63
C ASN A 498 4.94 23.07 -2.80
N SER A 499 5.06 21.79 -2.45
CA SER A 499 6.32 21.05 -2.53
C SER A 499 6.80 20.93 -3.98
N GLY A 500 5.96 20.45 -4.89
CA GLY A 500 6.33 20.27 -6.29
C GLY A 500 6.78 21.58 -6.97
N LEU A 501 6.05 22.68 -6.72
CA LEU A 501 6.43 24.01 -7.20
C LEU A 501 7.74 24.51 -6.57
N THR A 502 7.96 24.26 -5.28
CA THR A 502 9.18 24.63 -4.56
C THR A 502 10.40 23.88 -5.10
N LEU A 503 10.28 22.56 -5.30
CA LEU A 503 11.33 21.74 -5.90
C LEU A 503 11.66 22.25 -7.31
N GLY A 504 10.64 22.50 -8.13
CA GLY A 504 10.80 23.08 -9.48
C GLY A 504 11.55 24.40 -9.47
N ALA A 505 11.14 25.33 -8.60
CA ALA A 505 11.80 26.62 -8.47
C ALA A 505 13.25 26.47 -7.98
N LEU A 506 13.49 25.68 -6.93
CA LEU A 506 14.83 25.43 -6.39
C LEU A 506 15.75 24.74 -7.40
N ALA A 507 15.26 23.85 -8.27
CA ALA A 507 16.09 23.17 -9.27
C ALA A 507 16.69 24.16 -10.29
N ILE A 508 15.90 25.14 -10.73
CA ILE A 508 16.27 26.08 -11.80
C ILE A 508 16.66 27.48 -11.28
N LEU A 509 16.60 27.72 -9.96
CA LEU A 509 17.00 28.98 -9.35
C LEU A 509 18.47 29.30 -9.70
N GLY A 510 18.69 30.40 -10.42
CA GLY A 510 19.98 30.80 -11.01
C GLY A 510 20.09 30.58 -12.53
N ASP A 511 19.36 29.60 -13.09
CA ASP A 511 19.28 29.32 -14.52
C ASP A 511 17.99 29.90 -15.17
N ASP A 512 17.02 30.28 -14.35
CA ASP A 512 15.80 30.99 -14.75
C ASP A 512 16.06 32.50 -14.93
N THR A 513 15.84 32.99 -16.15
CA THR A 513 15.99 34.41 -16.52
C THR A 513 14.68 35.19 -16.46
N THR A 514 13.56 34.53 -16.16
CA THR A 514 12.22 35.15 -16.16
C THR A 514 11.82 35.74 -14.79
N GLY A 515 12.42 35.23 -13.71
CA GLY A 515 12.07 35.59 -12.33
C GLY A 515 10.93 34.74 -11.75
N THR A 516 10.33 33.83 -12.53
CA THR A 516 9.24 32.97 -12.11
C THR A 516 9.63 32.06 -10.94
N ALA A 517 10.83 31.48 -10.94
CA ALA A 517 11.29 30.62 -9.84
C ALA A 517 11.35 31.39 -8.51
N GLN A 518 11.91 32.60 -8.52
CA GLN A 518 11.95 33.46 -7.34
C GLN A 518 10.55 33.85 -6.87
N GLN A 519 9.66 34.18 -7.80
CA GLN A 519 8.27 34.53 -7.48
C GLN A 519 7.53 33.36 -6.80
N ILE A 520 7.68 32.14 -7.34
CA ILE A 520 7.06 30.93 -6.78
C ILE A 520 7.50 30.68 -5.33
N LEU A 521 8.80 30.80 -5.02
CA LEU A 521 9.29 30.61 -3.66
C LEU A 521 8.70 31.63 -2.68
N GLY A 522 8.41 32.84 -3.15
CA GLY A 522 7.71 33.87 -2.39
C GLY A 522 6.24 33.53 -2.08
N PHE A 523 5.62 32.61 -2.83
CA PHE A 523 4.26 32.14 -2.59
C PHE A 523 4.23 30.83 -1.81
N THR A 524 5.04 29.86 -2.19
CA THR A 524 4.89 28.48 -1.70
C THR A 524 5.39 28.31 -0.27
N ILE A 525 6.52 28.94 0.08
CA ILE A 525 7.11 28.80 1.41
C ILE A 525 6.18 29.38 2.50
N PRO A 526 5.66 30.63 2.38
CA PRO A 526 4.73 31.14 3.39
C PRO A 526 3.46 30.30 3.51
N ASN A 527 2.88 29.87 2.38
CA ASN A 527 1.63 29.10 2.38
C ASN A 527 1.81 27.70 3.00
N ALA A 528 2.88 26.98 2.67
CA ALA A 528 3.15 25.67 3.26
C ALA A 528 3.42 25.76 4.78
N LYS A 529 4.06 26.83 5.25
CA LYS A 529 4.25 27.05 6.68
C LYS A 529 2.94 27.32 7.41
N GLU A 530 2.03 28.08 6.80
CA GLU A 530 0.76 28.45 7.41
C GLU A 530 -0.26 27.30 7.37
N VAL A 531 -0.18 26.44 6.35
CA VAL A 531 -1.23 25.45 6.07
C VAL A 531 -0.70 24.02 6.11
N CYS A 532 0.21 23.63 5.19
CA CYS A 532 0.73 22.25 5.13
C CYS A 532 1.34 21.77 6.47
N ALA A 533 2.12 22.61 7.15
CA ALA A 533 2.72 22.26 8.43
C ALA A 533 1.69 22.02 9.56
N PHE A 534 0.42 22.39 9.35
CA PHE A 534 -0.69 22.16 10.27
C PHE A 534 -1.60 20.99 9.83
N GLY A 535 -1.15 20.16 8.88
CA GLY A 535 -1.82 18.90 8.54
C GLY A 535 -1.95 17.92 9.72
N PRO A 536 -0.93 17.77 10.58
CA PRO A 536 -1.07 17.05 11.85
C PRO A 536 -1.79 17.89 12.91
N SER A 537 -2.73 17.26 13.61
CA SER A 537 -3.40 17.83 14.78
C SER A 537 -2.47 17.87 16.01
N SER A 538 -2.97 18.39 17.14
CA SER A 538 -2.20 18.56 18.38
C SER A 538 -1.69 17.25 19.01
N ASP A 539 -2.29 16.11 18.67
CA ASP A 539 -1.85 14.78 19.11
C ASP A 539 -1.01 14.03 18.07
N GLY A 540 -0.80 14.64 16.89
CA GLY A 540 -0.04 14.08 15.78
C GLY A 540 -0.86 13.39 14.70
N THR A 541 -2.17 13.18 14.92
CA THR A 541 -3.06 12.56 13.93
C THR A 541 -3.13 13.40 12.65
N TRP A 542 -3.13 12.75 11.49
CA TRP A 542 -3.27 13.42 10.21
C TRP A 542 -4.73 13.78 9.93
N ALA A 543 -5.00 15.03 9.54
CA ALA A 543 -6.36 15.53 9.36
C ALA A 543 -7.24 14.73 8.38
N GLU A 544 -6.65 14.04 7.40
CA GLU A 544 -7.40 13.28 6.40
C GLU A 544 -7.61 11.82 6.83
N THR A 545 -6.61 10.96 6.60
CA THR A 545 -6.60 9.54 7.00
C THR A 545 -5.16 9.02 7.14
N ALA A 546 -5.00 7.80 7.67
CA ALA A 546 -3.70 7.13 7.81
C ALA A 546 -2.99 6.92 6.47
N ASN A 547 -3.73 6.80 5.38
CA ASN A 547 -3.15 6.63 4.05
C ASN A 547 -2.79 7.97 3.39
N TYR A 548 -3.61 9.00 3.55
CA TYR A 548 -3.31 10.33 3.02
C TYR A 548 -2.12 11.00 3.73
N TRP A 549 -1.82 10.57 4.96
CA TRP A 549 -0.59 10.90 5.69
C TRP A 549 0.68 10.66 4.86
N TYR A 550 0.76 9.55 4.10
CA TYR A 550 1.93 9.25 3.26
C TYR A 550 2.18 10.37 2.24
N PHE A 551 1.10 10.85 1.61
CA PHE A 551 1.22 11.82 0.54
C PHE A 551 1.59 13.20 1.08
N GLY A 552 0.87 13.66 2.12
CA GLY A 552 1.14 14.93 2.77
C GLY A 552 2.53 15.00 3.40
N THR A 553 2.93 13.96 4.15
CA THR A 553 4.24 13.97 4.83
C THR A 553 5.41 13.73 3.90
N THR A 554 5.27 12.95 2.82
CA THR A 554 6.32 12.87 1.78
C THR A 554 6.55 14.26 1.18
N ALA A 555 5.48 14.97 0.81
CA ALA A 555 5.60 16.28 0.20
C ALA A 555 6.21 17.32 1.16
N HIS A 556 5.79 17.33 2.42
CA HIS A 556 6.39 18.19 3.45
C HIS A 556 7.88 17.90 3.62
N ALA A 557 8.28 16.63 3.76
CA ALA A 557 9.67 16.22 3.88
C ALA A 557 10.50 16.58 2.64
N GLU A 558 9.97 16.36 1.43
CA GLU A 558 10.64 16.75 0.18
C GLU A 558 10.89 18.26 0.11
N MET A 559 9.89 19.06 0.50
CA MET A 559 9.97 20.52 0.49
C MET A 559 10.97 21.04 1.52
N SER A 560 10.80 20.65 2.79
CA SER A 560 11.64 21.09 3.91
C SER A 560 13.08 20.62 3.74
N SER A 561 13.30 19.35 3.38
CA SER A 561 14.63 18.81 3.10
C SER A 561 15.29 19.54 1.94
N SER A 562 14.58 19.83 0.83
CA SER A 562 15.16 20.53 -0.31
C SER A 562 15.50 21.99 -0.01
N LEU A 563 14.64 22.70 0.74
CA LEU A 563 14.93 24.06 1.18
C LEU A 563 16.16 24.10 2.08
N LEU A 564 16.23 23.18 3.05
CA LEU A 564 17.36 23.05 3.96
C LEU A 564 18.66 22.78 3.19
N THR A 565 18.67 21.80 2.30
CA THR A 565 19.89 21.39 1.60
C THR A 565 20.31 22.37 0.51
N ALA A 566 19.36 23.08 -0.12
CA ALA A 566 19.66 24.02 -1.18
C ALA A 566 20.03 25.42 -0.66
N THR A 567 19.43 25.87 0.45
CA THR A 567 19.52 27.27 0.91
C THR A 567 20.04 27.42 2.34
N GLY A 568 20.20 26.32 3.09
CA GLY A 568 20.67 26.31 4.47
C GLY A 568 19.59 26.50 5.55
N SER A 569 18.30 26.52 5.17
CA SER A 569 17.17 26.59 6.11
C SER A 569 15.93 25.90 5.55
N ASP A 570 15.14 25.25 6.40
CA ASP A 570 13.78 24.78 6.09
C ASP A 570 12.72 25.90 6.21
N TYR A 571 13.14 27.11 6.57
CA TYR A 571 12.31 28.30 6.81
C TYR A 571 11.26 28.15 7.91
N GLY A 572 11.40 27.19 8.82
CA GLY A 572 10.47 26.94 9.92
C GLY A 572 9.34 25.98 9.56
N LEU A 573 9.43 25.25 8.45
CA LEU A 573 8.50 24.17 8.11
C LEU A 573 8.54 23.04 9.14
N LEU A 574 9.68 22.82 9.80
CA LEU A 574 9.83 21.81 10.84
C LEU A 574 9.31 22.27 12.21
N ASP A 575 9.35 23.58 12.48
CA ASP A 575 9.16 24.11 13.84
C ASP A 575 7.89 24.95 14.03
N THR A 576 7.22 25.37 12.96
CA THR A 576 6.02 26.22 13.06
C THR A 576 4.82 25.52 13.71
N ASN A 577 4.75 24.20 13.61
CA ASN A 577 3.80 23.37 14.36
C ASN A 577 4.58 22.53 15.37
N ALA A 578 4.47 22.88 16.65
CA ALA A 578 5.16 22.19 17.73
C ALA A 578 4.78 20.71 17.90
N HIS A 579 3.67 20.27 17.29
CA HIS A 579 3.15 18.92 17.35
C HIS A 579 3.48 18.08 16.11
N PHE A 580 4.13 18.66 15.10
CA PHE A 580 4.40 17.94 13.85
C PHE A 580 5.22 16.67 14.09
N ASN A 581 6.15 16.69 15.05
CA ASN A 581 6.96 15.53 15.42
C ASN A 581 6.13 14.31 15.89
N LEU A 582 4.91 14.51 16.39
CA LEU A 582 4.03 13.44 16.86
C LEU A 582 3.42 12.64 15.70
N THR A 583 3.49 13.14 14.47
CA THR A 583 2.91 12.43 13.32
C THR A 583 3.65 11.14 12.97
N GLY A 584 4.93 11.00 13.37
CA GLY A 584 5.64 9.72 13.31
C GLY A 584 5.07 8.70 14.29
N LEU A 585 4.67 9.14 15.50
CA LEU A 585 4.01 8.30 16.50
C LEU A 585 2.65 7.81 15.98
N TYR A 586 1.86 8.72 15.40
CA TYR A 586 0.60 8.40 14.72
C TYR A 586 0.75 7.23 13.74
N HIS A 587 1.71 7.32 12.81
CA HIS A 587 1.92 6.28 11.81
C HIS A 587 2.29 4.92 12.43
N MET A 588 3.15 4.91 13.46
CA MET A 588 3.53 3.67 14.15
C MET A 588 2.32 2.99 14.81
N TYR A 589 1.49 3.75 15.51
CA TYR A 589 0.36 3.18 16.24
C TYR A 589 -0.83 2.83 15.34
N ALA A 590 -0.96 3.48 14.19
CA ALA A 590 -1.95 3.11 13.19
C ALA A 590 -1.58 1.78 12.52
N THR A 591 -0.29 1.41 12.51
CA THR A 591 0.20 0.17 11.90
C THR A 591 0.02 -1.04 12.83
N GLY A 592 -0.92 -1.92 12.48
CA GLY A 592 -1.10 -3.23 13.10
C GLY A 592 -0.11 -4.29 12.59
N PRO A 593 -0.11 -5.52 13.15
CA PRO A 593 0.72 -6.62 12.69
C PRO A 593 0.30 -7.17 11.31
N THR A 594 -0.88 -6.80 10.81
CA THR A 594 -1.34 -7.11 9.44
C THR A 594 -1.39 -5.87 8.56
N SER A 595 -2.20 -4.87 8.91
CA SER A 595 -2.38 -3.67 8.11
C SER A 595 -2.61 -2.45 9.01
N LEU A 596 -2.67 -1.26 8.40
CA LEU A 596 -3.04 -0.04 9.12
C LEU A 596 -4.48 -0.15 9.66
N PHE A 597 -4.84 0.64 10.66
CA PHE A 597 -6.24 1.04 10.87
C PHE A 597 -6.60 2.01 9.75
N ASN A 598 -7.19 1.47 8.68
CA ASN A 598 -7.38 2.18 7.42
C ASN A 598 -8.78 2.80 7.37
N TYR A 599 -9.08 3.69 8.31
CA TYR A 599 -10.38 4.37 8.30
C TYR A 599 -10.42 5.40 7.16
N GLY A 600 -11.62 5.63 6.62
CA GLY A 600 -11.81 6.57 5.52
C GLY A 600 -11.18 6.10 4.19
N ASP A 601 -10.80 7.07 3.38
CA ASP A 601 -10.17 6.85 2.08
C ASP A 601 -8.69 6.43 2.18
N HIS A 602 -8.29 5.48 1.34
CA HIS A 602 -6.93 4.91 1.30
C HIS A 602 -6.02 5.55 0.25
N GLY A 603 -6.57 6.48 -0.54
CA GLY A 603 -5.83 7.17 -1.59
C GLY A 603 -5.48 6.27 -2.79
N PRO A 604 -4.86 6.86 -3.84
CA PRO A 604 -4.35 6.15 -4.99
C PRO A 604 -3.01 5.47 -4.71
N ASN A 605 -2.56 4.61 -5.65
CA ASN A 605 -1.32 3.84 -5.58
C ASN A 605 -0.11 4.65 -5.08
N LYS A 606 0.62 4.11 -4.10
CA LYS A 606 1.78 4.77 -3.48
C LYS A 606 3.09 4.66 -4.29
N TYR A 607 3.08 4.99 -5.59
CA TYR A 607 4.27 4.87 -6.46
C TYR A 607 5.51 5.64 -5.94
N SER A 608 5.38 6.94 -5.70
CA SER A 608 6.50 7.83 -5.34
C SER A 608 6.46 8.34 -3.90
N THR A 609 5.50 7.89 -3.10
CA THR A 609 5.27 8.35 -1.71
C THR A 609 5.39 7.18 -0.74
N THR A 610 6.26 7.32 0.24
CA THR A 610 6.55 6.26 1.22
C THR A 610 6.51 6.86 2.62
N ALA A 611 6.58 6.01 3.64
CA ALA A 611 6.74 6.48 5.01
C ALA A 611 8.19 6.93 5.34
N ASN A 612 9.09 7.04 4.34
CA ASN A 612 10.50 7.40 4.56
C ASN A 612 10.71 8.83 5.08
N SER A 613 9.68 9.67 5.02
CA SER A 613 9.63 10.95 5.75
C SER A 613 9.95 10.77 7.25
N MET A 614 9.59 9.62 7.85
CA MET A 614 9.95 9.27 9.23
C MET A 614 11.46 9.27 9.49
N MET A 615 12.28 8.88 8.51
CA MET A 615 13.74 8.89 8.68
C MET A 615 14.29 10.33 8.73
N TYR A 616 13.73 11.20 7.90
CA TYR A 616 14.06 12.63 7.91
C TYR A 616 13.62 13.29 9.22
N TYR A 617 12.40 13.00 9.66
CA TYR A 617 11.86 13.51 10.93
C TYR A 617 12.58 12.95 12.15
N ALA A 618 13.06 11.71 12.12
CA ALA A 618 13.86 11.13 13.20
C ALA A 618 15.08 11.99 13.50
N SER A 619 15.82 12.36 12.46
CA SER A 619 17.03 13.19 12.58
C SER A 619 16.68 14.64 12.92
N SER A 620 15.63 15.18 12.29
CA SER A 620 15.22 16.58 12.46
C SER A 620 14.68 16.87 13.87
N PHE A 621 13.95 15.92 14.48
CA PHE A 621 13.35 16.07 15.81
C PHE A 621 14.08 15.32 16.92
N GLY A 622 15.17 14.61 16.61
CA GLY A 622 15.92 13.83 17.59
C GLY A 622 15.17 12.61 18.13
N VAL A 623 14.33 11.96 17.31
CA VAL A 623 13.52 10.79 17.69
C VAL A 623 13.98 9.55 16.89
N PRO A 624 15.03 8.83 17.33
CA PRO A 624 15.63 7.75 16.55
C PRO A 624 14.64 6.61 16.26
N ARG A 625 13.68 6.38 17.17
CA ARG A 625 12.65 5.34 17.04
C ARG A 625 11.90 5.40 15.70
N TYR A 626 11.68 6.59 15.15
CA TYR A 626 10.99 6.75 13.87
C TYR A 626 11.79 6.17 12.69
N ALA A 627 13.10 6.44 12.63
CA ALA A 627 13.96 5.86 11.61
C ALA A 627 14.09 4.34 11.78
N LEU A 628 14.19 3.87 13.03
CA LEU A 628 14.32 2.44 13.34
C LEU A 628 13.04 1.66 13.01
N PHE A 629 11.86 2.25 13.17
CA PHE A 629 10.61 1.63 12.74
C PHE A 629 10.53 1.58 11.21
N GLN A 630 10.80 2.71 10.55
CA GLN A 630 10.63 2.81 9.10
C GLN A 630 11.66 2.00 8.32
N ARG A 631 12.90 1.86 8.81
CA ARG A 631 13.96 1.13 8.07
C ARG A 631 13.64 -0.35 7.86
N ASP A 632 12.77 -0.92 8.69
CA ASP A 632 12.36 -2.32 8.60
C ASP A 632 11.17 -2.53 7.63
N GLN A 633 10.52 -1.45 7.19
CA GLN A 633 9.30 -1.53 6.37
C GLN A 633 9.60 -1.83 4.89
N ARG A 634 8.62 -2.43 4.21
CA ARG A 634 8.72 -2.83 2.80
C ARG A 634 8.99 -1.67 1.84
N ASP A 635 8.49 -0.49 2.17
CA ASP A 635 8.58 0.73 1.36
C ASP A 635 9.82 1.57 1.71
N ALA A 636 10.72 1.05 2.55
CA ALA A 636 11.97 1.69 2.91
C ALA A 636 12.99 1.72 1.76
N ALA A 637 13.00 0.73 0.88
CA ALA A 637 14.08 0.51 -0.08
C ALA A 637 13.97 1.38 -1.36
N GLU A 638 14.00 2.71 -1.19
CA GLU A 638 14.00 3.67 -2.30
C GLU A 638 14.97 4.85 -2.05
N PRO A 639 15.34 5.64 -3.09
CA PRO A 639 16.40 6.64 -3.00
C PRO A 639 16.34 7.65 -1.84
N TRP A 640 15.17 8.04 -1.33
CA TRP A 640 15.13 8.98 -0.19
C TRP A 640 15.70 8.38 1.10
N SER A 641 15.48 7.09 1.36
CA SER A 641 16.06 6.41 2.53
C SER A 641 17.58 6.45 2.55
N MET A 642 18.22 6.45 1.37
CA MET A 642 19.68 6.54 1.27
C MET A 642 20.25 7.87 1.80
N PHE A 643 19.43 8.91 1.95
CA PHE A 643 19.87 10.26 2.36
C PHE A 643 19.16 10.81 3.60
N TRP A 644 17.95 10.33 3.88
CA TRP A 644 17.18 10.68 5.07
C TRP A 644 17.47 9.77 6.26
N TYR A 645 17.93 8.54 6.03
CA TYR A 645 18.41 7.68 7.11
C TYR A 645 19.72 8.22 7.68
N ASP A 646 19.74 8.49 8.99
CA ASP A 646 20.97 8.71 9.74
C ASP A 646 21.48 7.36 10.28
N PRO A 647 22.61 6.84 9.77
CA PRO A 647 23.10 5.52 10.17
C PRO A 647 23.60 5.48 11.63
N SER A 648 23.70 6.61 12.31
CA SER A 648 23.96 6.64 13.75
C SER A 648 22.76 6.23 14.60
N ALA A 649 21.54 6.21 14.03
CA ALA A 649 20.36 5.65 14.68
C ALA A 649 20.55 4.15 14.90
N THR A 650 20.63 3.74 16.16
CA THR A 650 20.81 2.35 16.59
C THR A 650 19.75 1.96 17.61
N GLY A 651 19.70 0.66 17.90
CA GLY A 651 18.71 0.06 18.77
C GLY A 651 17.54 -0.55 18.01
N ALA A 652 16.56 -1.02 18.75
CA ALA A 652 15.35 -1.65 18.25
C ALA A 652 14.15 -0.75 18.54
N PHE A 653 13.35 -0.42 17.52
CA PHE A 653 12.25 0.53 17.69
C PHE A 653 11.19 0.07 18.71
N TRP A 654 11.12 -1.24 18.98
CA TRP A 654 10.18 -1.84 19.93
C TRP A 654 10.64 -1.76 21.38
N ASP A 655 11.94 -1.57 21.65
CA ASP A 655 12.44 -1.54 23.03
C ASP A 655 11.94 -0.28 23.76
N GLY A 656 11.26 -0.49 24.88
CA GLY A 656 10.53 0.54 25.61
C GLY A 656 9.32 1.13 24.85
N ALA A 657 8.86 0.52 23.75
CA ALA A 657 7.68 1.00 23.04
C ALA A 657 6.41 0.63 23.81
N PRO A 658 5.56 1.59 24.21
CA PRO A 658 4.27 1.27 24.83
C PRO A 658 3.42 0.38 23.91
N LEU A 659 2.63 -0.52 24.49
CA LEU A 659 1.72 -1.38 23.73
C LEU A 659 0.44 -0.66 23.30
N ASP A 660 0.16 0.52 23.88
CA ASP A 660 -1.06 1.26 23.66
C ASP A 660 -0.75 2.73 23.44
N ASN A 661 -1.52 3.38 22.57
CA ASN A 661 -1.55 4.83 22.48
C ASN A 661 -2.96 5.32 22.14
N PHE A 662 -3.30 6.49 22.64
CA PHE A 662 -4.60 7.12 22.47
C PHE A 662 -4.38 8.55 21.96
N PHE A 663 -5.12 8.90 20.91
CA PHE A 663 -5.14 10.19 20.25
C PHE A 663 -6.52 10.79 20.52
N ASP A 664 -6.59 11.91 21.24
CA ASP A 664 -7.84 12.44 21.79
C ASP A 664 -8.24 13.81 21.25
N ASN A 665 -7.54 14.31 20.22
CA ASN A 665 -7.99 15.45 19.44
C ASN A 665 -9.39 15.17 18.86
N SER A 666 -10.30 16.11 19.05
CA SER A 666 -11.73 15.94 18.74
C SER A 666 -12.02 15.53 17.30
N THR A 667 -11.16 15.91 16.35
CA THR A 667 -11.40 15.63 14.93
C THR A 667 -11.38 14.12 14.65
N ASP A 668 -10.39 13.39 15.17
CA ASP A 668 -10.19 11.97 14.84
C ASP A 668 -10.51 11.00 15.98
N GLN A 669 -10.27 11.40 17.23
CA GLN A 669 -10.32 10.61 18.48
C GLN A 669 -10.26 9.09 18.31
N TRP A 670 -9.10 8.48 18.52
CA TRP A 670 -8.94 7.04 18.33
C TRP A 670 -7.84 6.47 19.23
N GLY A 671 -7.77 5.15 19.35
CA GLY A 671 -6.68 4.50 20.03
C GLY A 671 -6.41 3.11 19.52
N SER A 672 -5.18 2.64 19.69
CA SER A 672 -4.81 1.27 19.40
C SER A 672 -4.12 0.59 20.58
N MET A 673 -4.33 -0.71 20.67
CA MET A 673 -3.86 -1.57 21.75
C MET A 673 -3.34 -2.87 21.16
N ARG A 674 -2.15 -3.32 21.55
CA ARG A 674 -1.54 -4.55 21.03
C ARG A 674 -0.94 -5.46 22.08
N SER A 675 -0.62 -6.70 21.72
CA SER A 675 0.12 -7.64 22.59
C SER A 675 1.62 -7.69 22.31
N SER A 676 2.07 -7.24 21.13
CA SER A 676 3.48 -7.18 20.74
C SER A 676 3.68 -6.26 19.52
N TRP A 677 4.86 -5.66 19.39
CA TRP A 677 5.32 -4.92 18.22
C TRP A 677 6.02 -5.79 17.17
N THR A 678 6.54 -6.96 17.56
CA THR A 678 7.42 -7.78 16.72
C THR A 678 6.84 -9.15 16.37
N ASP A 679 5.75 -9.57 17.02
CA ASP A 679 5.06 -10.81 16.68
C ASP A 679 4.00 -10.53 15.62
N GLY A 680 4.19 -11.07 14.41
CA GLY A 680 3.19 -10.98 13.34
C GLY A 680 1.85 -11.66 13.66
N SER A 681 1.80 -12.48 14.72
CA SER A 681 0.58 -13.10 15.22
C SER A 681 -0.10 -12.31 16.34
N ALA A 682 0.49 -11.17 16.74
CA ALA A 682 0.01 -10.39 17.89
C ALA A 682 -1.46 -10.01 17.77
N LEU A 683 -2.10 -9.87 18.93
CA LEU A 683 -3.38 -9.19 19.02
C LEU A 683 -3.14 -7.70 18.78
N TYR A 684 -3.93 -7.09 17.91
CA TYR A 684 -4.01 -5.64 17.72
C TYR A 684 -5.47 -5.27 17.56
N VAL A 685 -5.91 -4.24 18.28
CA VAL A 685 -7.27 -3.71 18.17
C VAL A 685 -7.20 -2.19 18.20
N ALA A 686 -7.94 -1.55 17.31
CA ALA A 686 -8.06 -0.09 17.28
C ALA A 686 -9.53 0.30 17.09
N MET A 687 -9.94 1.42 17.67
CA MET A 687 -11.29 1.97 17.54
C MET A 687 -11.23 3.50 17.47
N LYS A 688 -12.09 4.10 16.63
CA LYS A 688 -12.21 5.57 16.48
C LYS A 688 -13.58 6.09 16.86
N ALA A 689 -13.64 7.36 17.24
CA ALA A 689 -14.86 8.09 17.60
C ALA A 689 -14.71 9.61 17.40
N GLY A 690 -13.90 10.06 16.43
CA GLY A 690 -13.83 11.48 16.07
C GLY A 690 -15.10 12.05 15.44
N THR A 691 -15.03 13.33 15.07
CA THR A 691 -16.04 13.97 14.24
C THR A 691 -16.17 13.28 12.87
N LEU A 692 -17.29 13.49 12.17
CA LEU A 692 -17.56 12.92 10.84
C LEU A 692 -17.41 13.96 9.71
N GLN A 693 -16.75 15.08 9.99
CA GLN A 693 -16.50 16.19 9.07
C GLN A 693 -15.12 16.79 9.33
N GLY A 694 -14.64 17.61 8.41
CA GLY A 694 -13.36 18.31 8.58
C GLY A 694 -12.13 17.51 8.14
N HIS A 695 -12.34 16.37 7.48
CA HIS A 695 -11.27 15.50 6.96
C HIS A 695 -11.03 15.69 5.46
N GLN A 696 -11.23 16.91 4.94
CA GLN A 696 -11.08 17.25 3.52
C GLN A 696 -11.85 16.30 2.56
N THR A 697 -13.02 15.81 3.00
CA THR A 697 -13.85 14.84 2.26
C THR A 697 -13.20 13.46 2.04
N HIS A 698 -12.31 13.05 2.95
CA HIS A 698 -11.70 11.71 2.97
C HIS A 698 -12.22 10.79 4.08
N ASN A 699 -13.09 11.28 4.95
CA ASN A 699 -13.70 10.47 6.01
C ASN A 699 -14.86 9.60 5.51
N ASP A 700 -15.27 8.70 6.41
CA ASP A 700 -16.49 7.91 6.34
C ASP A 700 -17.46 8.32 7.47
N LEU A 701 -18.64 7.71 7.51
CA LEU A 701 -19.59 7.83 8.63
C LEU A 701 -19.38 6.68 9.62
N ASP A 702 -18.29 6.75 10.36
CA ASP A 702 -17.57 5.65 11.02
C ASP A 702 -17.31 5.91 12.52
N ALA A 703 -18.18 6.67 13.20
CA ALA A 703 -18.03 6.90 14.65
C ALA A 703 -18.30 5.60 15.42
N GLY A 704 -17.27 5.08 16.10
CA GLY A 704 -17.30 3.77 16.77
C GLY A 704 -16.77 2.61 15.93
N ASP A 705 -16.21 2.87 14.75
CA ASP A 705 -15.59 1.86 13.89
C ASP A 705 -14.33 1.26 14.51
N PHE A 706 -14.04 -0.01 14.20
CA PHE A 706 -12.94 -0.74 14.80
C PHE A 706 -12.36 -1.81 13.88
N VAL A 707 -11.13 -2.21 14.21
CA VAL A 707 -10.41 -3.31 13.55
C VAL A 707 -9.83 -4.28 14.58
N LEU A 708 -9.65 -5.53 14.18
CA LEU A 708 -9.08 -6.58 15.03
C LEU A 708 -8.16 -7.48 14.23
N ASP A 709 -6.89 -7.52 14.61
CA ASP A 709 -5.90 -8.47 14.15
C ASP A 709 -5.58 -9.44 15.29
N ALA A 710 -5.48 -10.74 15.00
CA ALA A 710 -4.99 -11.74 15.95
C ALA A 710 -4.62 -13.03 15.22
N ALA A 711 -3.67 -13.79 15.76
CA ALA A 711 -3.21 -15.05 15.20
C ALA A 711 -2.69 -14.95 13.74
N GLY A 712 -2.25 -13.76 13.34
CA GLY A 712 -1.65 -13.50 12.02
C GLY A 712 -2.64 -13.07 10.95
N THR A 713 -3.88 -12.76 11.32
CA THR A 713 -4.98 -12.45 10.40
C THR A 713 -5.80 -11.26 10.88
N ARG A 714 -6.35 -10.50 9.92
CA ARG A 714 -7.32 -9.41 10.11
C ARG A 714 -8.75 -9.98 10.19
N TRP A 715 -9.33 -10.01 11.38
CA TRP A 715 -10.68 -10.54 11.62
C TRP A 715 -11.78 -9.52 11.35
N ALA A 716 -11.63 -8.31 11.86
CA ALA A 716 -12.48 -7.16 11.55
C ALA A 716 -11.65 -6.17 10.73
N GLY A 717 -12.10 -5.82 9.53
CA GLY A 717 -11.39 -4.90 8.64
C GLY A 717 -12.30 -3.84 8.05
N GLU A 718 -11.69 -2.95 7.26
CA GLU A 718 -12.35 -1.79 6.65
C GLU A 718 -12.29 -1.92 5.13
N LEU A 719 -13.25 -1.30 4.45
CA LEU A 719 -13.39 -1.40 2.99
C LEU A 719 -12.62 -0.32 2.23
N GLY A 720 -12.29 0.78 2.90
CA GLY A 720 -11.50 1.86 2.33
C GLY A 720 -12.18 2.68 1.26
N SER A 721 -11.38 3.17 0.31
CA SER A 721 -11.82 4.03 -0.80
C SER A 721 -12.99 3.41 -1.58
N GLY A 722 -13.93 4.25 -2.01
CA GLY A 722 -14.83 3.94 -3.12
C GLY A 722 -14.20 4.29 -4.47
N ASP A 723 -15.03 4.37 -5.51
CA ASP A 723 -14.59 4.85 -6.83
C ASP A 723 -14.55 6.39 -6.84
N TYR A 724 -13.35 6.95 -6.94
CA TYR A 724 -13.11 8.41 -6.95
C TYR A 724 -13.71 9.12 -8.17
N ASN A 725 -13.99 8.39 -9.24
CA ASN A 725 -14.68 8.93 -10.41
C ASN A 725 -16.21 8.97 -10.21
N SER A 726 -16.71 8.52 -9.06
CA SER A 726 -18.14 8.54 -8.75
C SER A 726 -18.68 9.97 -8.59
N ALA A 727 -19.88 10.21 -9.11
CA ALA A 727 -20.48 11.54 -9.11
C ALA A 727 -20.72 12.08 -7.68
N GLY A 728 -20.09 13.21 -7.38
CA GLY A 728 -20.26 13.88 -6.09
C GLY A 728 -19.44 13.29 -4.94
N TYR A 729 -18.49 12.37 -5.22
CA TYR A 729 -17.65 11.70 -4.22
C TYR A 729 -16.86 12.69 -3.33
N PHE A 730 -16.32 13.75 -3.92
CA PHE A 730 -15.55 14.81 -3.24
C PHE A 730 -16.31 16.14 -3.13
N ALA A 731 -17.61 16.16 -3.42
CA ALA A 731 -18.33 17.42 -3.57
C ALA A 731 -18.66 18.11 -2.23
N SER A 732 -18.87 17.33 -1.17
CA SER A 732 -19.29 17.81 0.15
C SER A 732 -19.19 16.69 1.18
N ASP A 733 -19.05 17.05 2.46
CA ASP A 733 -19.21 16.19 3.63
C ASP A 733 -20.50 16.52 4.43
N ALA A 734 -21.39 17.36 3.87
CA ALA A 734 -22.69 17.68 4.48
C ALA A 734 -23.61 16.45 4.63
N GLN A 735 -24.64 16.55 5.47
CA GLN A 735 -25.53 15.42 5.80
C GLN A 735 -26.19 14.78 4.57
N ASP A 736 -26.49 15.57 3.53
CA ASP A 736 -27.14 15.15 2.29
C ASP A 736 -26.15 14.96 1.13
N ALA A 737 -24.84 14.90 1.41
CA ALA A 737 -23.82 14.72 0.39
C ALA A 737 -24.00 13.39 -0.37
N GLN A 738 -23.76 13.43 -1.68
CA GLN A 738 -23.83 12.23 -2.54
C GLN A 738 -22.81 11.17 -2.14
N ARG A 739 -21.70 11.57 -1.52
CA ARG A 739 -20.69 10.68 -0.94
C ARG A 739 -21.31 9.62 -0.02
N TRP A 740 -22.30 10.00 0.79
CA TRP A 740 -22.94 9.12 1.76
C TRP A 740 -23.98 8.16 1.15
N LEU A 741 -24.14 8.18 -0.18
CA LEU A 741 -24.93 7.20 -0.92
C LEU A 741 -24.13 5.92 -1.20
N TYR A 742 -22.80 5.99 -1.24
CA TYR A 742 -21.92 4.86 -1.53
C TYR A 742 -21.72 3.98 -0.29
N TYR A 743 -21.85 2.66 -0.47
CA TYR A 743 -21.80 1.67 0.60
C TYR A 743 -20.57 1.81 1.50
N ARG A 744 -19.38 1.91 0.89
CA ARG A 744 -18.12 2.00 1.65
C ARG A 744 -17.97 3.28 2.46
N LYS A 745 -18.70 4.35 2.12
CA LYS A 745 -18.51 5.69 2.70
C LYS A 745 -19.52 6.01 3.79
N ARG A 746 -20.63 5.29 3.81
CA ARG A 746 -21.74 5.49 4.74
C ARG A 746 -21.64 4.56 5.95
N THR A 747 -22.50 4.79 6.94
CA THR A 747 -22.52 4.04 8.21
C THR A 747 -22.68 2.55 8.03
N GLU A 748 -23.48 2.15 7.05
CA GLU A 748 -23.71 0.76 6.70
C GLU A 748 -22.44 -0.03 6.32
N GLY A 749 -21.46 0.64 5.71
CA GLY A 749 -20.19 0.03 5.29
C GLY A 749 -19.12 -0.05 6.38
N GLN A 750 -19.44 0.36 7.61
CA GLN A 750 -18.49 0.42 8.73
C GLN A 750 -18.80 -0.65 9.79
N ASN A 751 -17.85 -0.93 10.69
CA ASN A 751 -18.00 -1.85 11.83
C ASN A 751 -18.66 -1.15 13.03
N VAL A 752 -19.84 -0.59 12.79
CA VAL A 752 -20.61 0.23 13.75
C VAL A 752 -21.98 -0.41 14.06
N ILE A 753 -22.74 0.20 14.98
CA ILE A 753 -24.19 -0.04 15.06
C ILE A 753 -24.88 0.90 14.07
N MET A 754 -25.85 0.41 13.30
CA MET A 754 -26.84 1.25 12.62
C MET A 754 -28.10 1.38 13.49
N VAL A 755 -28.73 2.54 13.46
CA VAL A 755 -30.03 2.77 14.11
C VAL A 755 -31.01 3.23 13.04
N ASN A 756 -32.17 2.59 12.94
CA ASN A 756 -33.20 2.88 11.94
C ASN A 756 -32.75 2.74 10.48
N ALA A 757 -31.69 1.98 10.20
CA ALA A 757 -31.02 1.93 8.89
C ALA A 757 -30.56 3.31 8.36
N ASP A 758 -30.41 4.30 9.25
CA ASP A 758 -29.99 5.65 8.90
C ASP A 758 -28.47 5.80 8.99
N ASN A 759 -27.96 6.75 8.21
CA ASN A 759 -26.59 7.24 8.37
C ASN A 759 -26.44 8.02 9.68
N GLN A 760 -25.23 7.98 10.24
CA GLN A 760 -24.86 8.81 11.37
C GLN A 760 -25.01 10.30 11.06
N ASN A 761 -25.21 11.08 12.12
CA ASN A 761 -25.28 12.54 12.10
C ASN A 761 -23.88 13.11 11.81
N VAL A 762 -23.68 13.79 10.69
CA VAL A 762 -22.37 14.35 10.31
C VAL A 762 -21.87 15.41 11.31
N LEU A 763 -22.78 16.04 12.07
CA LEU A 763 -22.46 16.99 13.13
C LEU A 763 -22.16 16.31 14.47
N ALA A 764 -21.87 15.00 14.47
CA ALA A 764 -21.47 14.26 15.66
C ALA A 764 -20.28 14.95 16.34
N ALA A 765 -20.33 14.99 17.67
CA ALA A 765 -19.22 15.40 18.51
C ALA A 765 -19.10 14.36 19.64
N PRO A 766 -18.56 13.16 19.35
CA PRO A 766 -18.41 12.15 20.38
C PRO A 766 -17.38 12.58 21.42
N THR A 767 -17.33 11.87 22.53
CA THR A 767 -16.28 12.05 23.54
C THR A 767 -15.71 10.70 23.93
N VAL A 768 -14.45 10.68 24.33
CA VAL A 768 -13.74 9.42 24.62
C VAL A 768 -13.15 9.38 26.01
N LYS A 769 -13.01 8.17 26.55
CA LYS A 769 -12.21 7.87 27.74
C LYS A 769 -11.40 6.61 27.48
N TYR A 770 -10.20 6.54 28.04
CA TYR A 770 -9.29 5.43 27.83
C TYR A 770 -8.47 5.15 29.08
N GLY A 771 -7.82 4.00 29.10
CA GLY A 771 -6.86 3.64 30.14
C GLY A 771 -6.00 2.46 29.71
N SER A 772 -4.77 2.41 30.22
CA SER A 772 -3.80 1.34 29.98
C SER A 772 -3.04 1.02 31.27
N THR A 773 -2.60 -0.23 31.42
CA THR A 773 -1.60 -0.59 32.43
C THR A 773 -0.19 -0.09 32.11
N ASN A 774 -0.02 0.61 30.98
CA ASN A 774 1.21 1.23 30.49
C ASN A 774 2.34 0.21 30.28
N GLU A 775 1.99 -1.00 29.81
CA GLU A 775 3.01 -1.96 29.41
C GLU A 775 3.79 -1.45 28.21
N ALA A 776 5.09 -1.73 28.21
CA ALA A 776 5.97 -1.51 27.08
C ALA A 776 6.70 -2.81 26.74
N GLN A 777 6.92 -3.04 25.45
CA GLN A 777 7.75 -4.17 25.02
C GLN A 777 9.21 -3.86 25.35
N GLY A 778 9.91 -4.80 25.98
CA GLY A 778 11.36 -4.73 26.16
C GLY A 778 12.13 -5.16 24.90
N SER A 779 13.44 -5.22 24.98
CA SER A 779 14.32 -5.51 23.84
C SER A 779 14.09 -6.84 23.11
N SER A 780 13.51 -7.84 23.76
CA SER A 780 13.27 -9.16 23.16
C SER A 780 12.18 -9.12 22.09
N THR A 781 12.40 -9.81 20.97
CA THR A 781 11.34 -10.04 19.96
C THR A 781 10.36 -11.13 20.42
N VAL A 782 10.77 -11.96 21.37
CA VAL A 782 9.90 -12.87 22.12
C VAL A 782 9.43 -12.17 23.38
N TYR A 783 8.19 -11.69 23.34
CA TYR A 783 7.59 -10.95 24.43
C TYR A 783 6.32 -11.65 24.91
N THR A 784 6.17 -11.76 26.23
CA THR A 784 4.96 -12.26 26.86
C THR A 784 4.38 -11.15 27.72
N VAL A 785 3.19 -10.72 27.36
CA VAL A 785 2.47 -9.69 28.10
C VAL A 785 2.17 -10.19 29.52
N PRO A 786 2.31 -9.35 30.56
CA PRO A 786 1.83 -9.69 31.90
C PRO A 786 0.35 -10.10 31.89
N GLY A 787 -0.02 -11.13 32.65
CA GLY A 787 -1.40 -11.64 32.68
C GLY A 787 -2.43 -10.61 33.17
N SER A 788 -2.00 -9.63 33.97
CA SER A 788 -2.81 -8.50 34.45
C SER A 788 -2.88 -7.32 33.47
N SER A 789 -2.20 -7.40 32.32
CA SER A 789 -2.20 -6.30 31.36
C SER A 789 -3.57 -6.09 30.75
N ALA A 790 -3.99 -4.83 30.73
CA ALA A 790 -5.26 -4.42 30.18
C ALA A 790 -5.14 -3.01 29.59
N ALA A 791 -5.89 -2.78 28.53
CA ALA A 791 -6.15 -1.45 28.01
C ALA A 791 -7.59 -1.39 27.49
N TYR A 792 -8.18 -0.20 27.53
CA TYR A 792 -9.52 0.05 27.02
C TYR A 792 -9.63 1.43 26.39
N PHE A 793 -10.56 1.54 25.43
CA PHE A 793 -11.01 2.78 24.83
C PHE A 793 -12.54 2.76 24.80
N THR A 794 -13.16 3.86 25.19
CA THR A 794 -14.62 4.01 25.27
C THR A 794 -15.03 5.33 24.63
N ALA A 795 -16.18 5.33 24.01
CA ALA A 795 -16.76 6.49 23.35
C ALA A 795 -18.22 6.67 23.77
N ASP A 796 -18.60 7.90 24.08
CA ASP A 796 -19.99 8.34 24.08
C ASP A 796 -20.35 8.76 22.65
N LEU A 797 -21.22 7.97 22.04
CA LEU A 797 -21.62 8.06 20.64
C LEU A 797 -23.04 8.60 20.48
N GLU A 798 -23.69 9.08 21.55
CA GLU A 798 -25.07 9.58 21.49
C GLU A 798 -25.26 10.63 20.38
N SER A 799 -24.32 11.58 20.27
CA SER A 799 -24.37 12.67 19.30
C SER A 799 -24.33 12.22 17.83
N ALA A 800 -23.86 10.99 17.57
CA ALA A 800 -23.74 10.44 16.22
C ALA A 800 -25.06 9.85 15.69
N TYR A 801 -26.11 9.73 16.50
CA TYR A 801 -27.35 9.05 16.10
C TYR A 801 -28.60 9.85 16.47
N PHE A 802 -29.55 9.93 15.53
CA PHE A 802 -30.79 10.70 15.71
C PHE A 802 -31.84 10.00 16.59
N ASN A 803 -31.80 8.66 16.64
CA ASN A 803 -32.85 7.81 17.21
C ASN A 803 -32.39 7.09 18.49
N VAL A 804 -31.53 7.74 19.28
CA VAL A 804 -31.05 7.24 20.57
C VAL A 804 -31.20 8.31 21.64
N THR A 805 -31.31 7.89 22.90
CA THR A 805 -31.27 8.79 24.08
C THR A 805 -30.03 8.57 24.94
N SER A 806 -29.26 7.53 24.64
CA SER A 806 -27.92 7.26 25.16
C SER A 806 -27.28 6.21 24.27
N TYR A 807 -26.02 6.37 23.92
CA TYR A 807 -25.25 5.30 23.29
C TYR A 807 -23.77 5.40 23.66
N LYS A 808 -23.23 4.34 24.25
CA LYS A 808 -21.80 4.21 24.55
C LYS A 808 -21.27 2.92 23.96
N ARG A 809 -20.05 2.99 23.46
CA ARG A 809 -19.29 1.83 22.98
C ARG A 809 -17.96 1.76 23.69
N GLY A 810 -17.56 0.56 24.11
CA GLY A 810 -16.26 0.28 24.71
C GLY A 810 -15.59 -0.89 24.03
N ILE A 811 -14.28 -0.80 23.82
CA ILE A 811 -13.45 -1.92 23.39
C ILE A 811 -12.26 -2.08 24.34
N ARG A 812 -11.95 -3.32 24.74
CA ARG A 812 -10.85 -3.59 25.66
C ARG A 812 -10.16 -4.91 25.41
N THR A 813 -8.89 -4.97 25.77
CA THR A 813 -8.15 -6.23 25.89
C THR A 813 -8.40 -6.87 27.27
N ILE A 814 -8.48 -8.20 27.31
CA ILE A 814 -8.60 -8.98 28.56
C ILE A 814 -7.72 -10.23 28.51
N ASN A 815 -7.58 -10.91 29.66
CA ASN A 815 -6.89 -12.19 29.78
C ASN A 815 -5.44 -12.16 29.22
N GLY A 816 -4.63 -11.21 29.70
CA GLY A 816 -3.27 -11.01 29.18
C GLY A 816 -3.22 -10.66 27.69
N ARG A 817 -4.23 -9.93 27.20
CA ARG A 817 -4.38 -9.51 25.79
C ARG A 817 -4.52 -10.68 24.80
N THR A 818 -5.16 -11.76 25.22
CA THR A 818 -5.48 -12.91 24.35
C THR A 818 -6.93 -12.91 23.88
N GLN A 819 -7.77 -12.05 24.44
CA GLN A 819 -9.18 -11.88 24.08
C GLN A 819 -9.52 -10.39 24.02
N VAL A 820 -10.54 -10.04 23.23
CA VAL A 820 -11.08 -8.68 23.14
C VAL A 820 -12.55 -8.70 23.52
N LEU A 821 -12.97 -7.75 24.37
CA LEU A 821 -14.37 -7.48 24.67
C LEU A 821 -14.78 -6.17 24.02
N LEU A 822 -15.85 -6.22 23.21
CA LEU A 822 -16.58 -5.04 22.76
C LEU A 822 -17.92 -5.00 23.49
N GLN A 823 -18.29 -3.85 24.02
CA GLN A 823 -19.55 -3.63 24.72
C GLN A 823 -20.25 -2.40 24.16
N ASP A 824 -21.54 -2.52 23.91
CA ASP A 824 -22.44 -1.44 23.52
C ASP A 824 -23.53 -1.29 24.58
N GLU A 825 -23.73 -0.06 25.06
CA GLU A 825 -24.82 0.33 25.96
C GLU A 825 -25.68 1.36 25.25
N ILE A 826 -26.86 0.95 24.78
CA ILE A 826 -27.67 1.76 23.88
C ILE A 826 -29.13 1.80 24.32
N ASN A 827 -29.74 2.99 24.26
CA ASN A 827 -31.17 3.18 24.41
C ASN A 827 -31.73 3.80 23.12
N ALA A 828 -32.25 2.94 22.23
CA ALA A 828 -32.70 3.31 20.90
C ALA A 828 -34.23 3.32 20.80
N SER A 829 -34.79 4.35 20.16
CA SER A 829 -36.22 4.44 19.84
C SER A 829 -36.61 3.70 18.56
N SER A 830 -35.62 3.19 17.83
CA SER A 830 -35.78 2.46 16.56
C SER A 830 -34.92 1.20 16.57
N ALA A 831 -35.17 0.30 15.61
CA ALA A 831 -34.40 -0.94 15.47
C ALA A 831 -32.90 -0.66 15.28
N ILE A 832 -32.07 -1.55 15.81
CA ILE A 832 -30.62 -1.46 15.72
C ILE A 832 -30.03 -2.67 14.99
N MET A 833 -28.91 -2.45 14.32
CA MET A 833 -28.14 -3.49 13.65
C MET A 833 -26.66 -3.31 13.97
N TRP A 834 -26.12 -4.18 14.82
CA TRP A 834 -24.67 -4.29 15.04
C TRP A 834 -24.03 -4.95 13.83
N ARG A 835 -22.89 -4.43 13.33
CA ARG A 835 -22.22 -4.92 12.12
C ARG A 835 -20.71 -5.06 12.32
N MET A 836 -20.13 -6.08 11.69
CA MET A 836 -18.69 -6.28 11.55
C MET A 836 -18.38 -6.94 10.20
N HIS A 837 -17.51 -6.33 9.40
CA HIS A 837 -17.04 -6.81 8.12
C HIS A 837 -15.83 -7.75 8.29
N THR A 838 -15.87 -8.90 7.63
CA THR A 838 -14.82 -9.91 7.71
C THR A 838 -14.71 -10.69 6.40
N ASN A 839 -13.49 -11.16 6.06
CA ASN A 839 -13.30 -12.11 4.96
C ASN A 839 -13.29 -13.57 5.42
N ALA A 840 -13.57 -13.81 6.69
CA ALA A 840 -13.70 -15.15 7.22
C ALA A 840 -14.95 -15.84 6.67
N THR A 841 -14.84 -17.15 6.46
CA THR A 841 -16.03 -17.99 6.38
C THR A 841 -16.68 -18.03 7.76
N VAL A 842 -17.94 -17.63 7.83
CA VAL A 842 -18.69 -17.52 9.09
C VAL A 842 -19.63 -18.72 9.26
N THR A 843 -19.56 -19.39 10.41
CA THR A 843 -20.53 -20.42 10.82
C THR A 843 -21.22 -20.00 12.12
N ILE A 844 -22.54 -19.82 12.08
CA ILE A 844 -23.32 -19.46 13.26
C ILE A 844 -23.65 -20.71 14.08
N GLY A 845 -23.42 -20.65 15.39
CA GLY A 845 -23.77 -21.72 16.32
C GLY A 845 -25.27 -21.95 16.42
N SER A 846 -25.69 -23.14 16.82
CA SER A 846 -27.11 -23.56 16.82
C SER A 846 -28.02 -22.68 17.69
N SER A 847 -27.51 -22.10 18.78
CA SER A 847 -28.24 -21.13 19.62
C SER A 847 -28.40 -19.76 18.96
N GLY A 848 -27.59 -19.44 17.95
CA GLY A 848 -27.44 -18.11 17.37
C GLY A 848 -26.62 -17.15 18.22
N THR A 849 -26.09 -17.56 19.38
CA THR A 849 -25.41 -16.67 20.33
C THR A 849 -23.88 -16.71 20.23
N SER A 850 -23.35 -17.50 19.30
CA SER A 850 -21.93 -17.57 18.97
C SER A 850 -21.74 -17.75 17.47
N ALA A 851 -20.60 -17.31 16.95
CA ALA A 851 -20.16 -17.58 15.58
C ALA A 851 -18.70 -18.06 15.59
N THR A 852 -18.37 -18.95 14.66
CA THR A 852 -17.00 -19.38 14.37
C THR A 852 -16.59 -18.79 13.03
N LEU A 853 -15.50 -18.04 13.02
CA LEU A 853 -14.88 -17.42 11.86
C LEU A 853 -13.61 -18.20 11.52
N THR A 854 -13.46 -18.60 10.26
CA THR A 854 -12.22 -19.25 9.77
C THR A 854 -11.63 -18.47 8.60
N LEU A 855 -10.36 -18.09 8.71
CA LEU A 855 -9.61 -17.33 7.73
C LEU A 855 -8.12 -17.71 7.84
N ASP A 856 -7.42 -17.87 6.73
CA ASP A 856 -5.98 -18.21 6.66
C ASP A 856 -5.55 -19.45 7.47
N GLY A 857 -6.46 -20.42 7.62
CA GLY A 857 -6.23 -21.61 8.45
C GLY A 857 -6.29 -21.34 9.97
N GLN A 858 -6.62 -20.13 10.38
CA GLN A 858 -6.84 -19.72 11.76
C GLN A 858 -8.33 -19.75 12.10
N THR A 859 -8.65 -19.65 13.38
CA THR A 859 -10.03 -19.64 13.88
C THR A 859 -10.23 -18.57 14.95
N LEU A 860 -11.34 -17.85 14.85
CA LEU A 860 -11.84 -16.93 15.86
C LEU A 860 -13.24 -17.38 16.27
N THR A 861 -13.47 -17.52 17.57
CA THR A 861 -14.83 -17.69 18.11
C THR A 861 -15.33 -16.35 18.63
N VAL A 862 -16.51 -15.95 18.20
CA VAL A 862 -17.21 -14.74 18.63
C VAL A 862 -18.42 -15.16 19.46
N GLN A 863 -18.64 -14.54 20.62
CA GLN A 863 -19.71 -14.92 21.55
C GLN A 863 -20.44 -13.68 22.07
N MET A 864 -21.78 -13.72 22.08
CA MET A 864 -22.55 -12.77 22.86
C MET A 864 -22.60 -13.21 24.32
N LEU A 865 -22.18 -12.34 25.24
CA LEU A 865 -22.33 -12.57 26.67
C LEU A 865 -23.69 -12.03 27.13
N SER A 866 -24.41 -12.83 27.92
CA SER A 866 -25.75 -12.48 28.42
C SER A 866 -26.68 -11.89 27.34
N PRO A 867 -26.87 -12.59 26.20
CA PRO A 867 -27.53 -12.02 25.02
C PRO A 867 -28.94 -11.52 25.35
N PRO A 868 -29.30 -10.28 24.93
CA PRO A 868 -30.66 -9.80 25.05
C PRO A 868 -31.68 -10.75 24.40
N SER A 869 -32.92 -10.73 24.88
CA SER A 869 -33.97 -11.58 24.32
C SER A 869 -34.13 -11.31 22.81
N GLY A 870 -33.96 -12.36 22.00
CA GLY A 870 -34.06 -12.28 20.55
C GLY A 870 -32.74 -11.98 19.82
N ALA A 871 -31.67 -11.60 20.54
CA ALA A 871 -30.37 -11.36 19.93
C ALA A 871 -29.80 -12.64 19.32
N LYS A 872 -29.49 -12.59 18.03
CA LYS A 872 -28.82 -13.68 17.30
C LYS A 872 -27.82 -13.10 16.31
N PHE A 873 -26.69 -13.78 16.17
CA PHE A 873 -25.80 -13.58 15.05
C PHE A 873 -26.49 -14.03 13.76
N THR A 874 -26.36 -13.20 12.74
CA THR A 874 -26.70 -13.47 11.35
C THR A 874 -25.52 -13.08 10.45
N THR A 875 -25.57 -13.50 9.19
CA THR A 875 -24.64 -13.06 8.16
C THR A 875 -25.39 -12.27 7.09
N MET A 876 -24.75 -11.25 6.55
CA MET A 876 -25.26 -10.46 5.43
C MET A 876 -24.16 -10.28 4.38
N ASP A 877 -24.58 -10.03 3.14
CA ASP A 877 -23.67 -9.60 2.09
C ASP A 877 -23.21 -8.15 2.35
N ALA A 878 -21.97 -7.82 2.03
CA ALA A 878 -21.43 -6.47 2.15
C ALA A 878 -21.91 -5.55 1.01
N VAL A 879 -23.23 -5.35 0.94
CA VAL A 879 -23.94 -4.54 -0.05
C VAL A 879 -25.01 -3.70 0.63
N ARG A 880 -25.51 -2.69 -0.09
CA ARG A 880 -26.56 -1.78 0.37
C ARG A 880 -27.86 -2.51 0.71
N LEU A 881 -28.54 -2.07 1.75
CA LEU A 881 -29.91 -2.47 2.06
C LEU A 881 -30.84 -2.09 0.91
N SER A 882 -31.88 -2.90 0.75
CA SER A 882 -32.92 -2.67 -0.27
C SER A 882 -33.73 -1.39 -0.05
N THR A 883 -33.68 -0.83 1.16
CA THR A 883 -34.36 0.42 1.56
C THR A 883 -33.54 1.67 1.27
N ASP A 884 -32.30 1.53 0.84
CA ASP A 884 -31.41 2.67 0.69
C ASP A 884 -31.75 3.53 -0.53
N PRO A 885 -31.45 4.84 -0.50
CA PRO A 885 -31.65 5.72 -1.67
C PRO A 885 -30.87 5.21 -2.90
N ALA A 886 -31.22 5.56 -4.13
CA ALA A 886 -30.38 5.13 -5.26
C ALA A 886 -29.02 5.84 -5.25
N THR A 887 -27.95 5.17 -5.69
CA THR A 887 -26.68 5.84 -5.99
C THR A 887 -26.85 6.77 -7.21
N PRO A 888 -25.98 7.77 -7.41
CA PRO A 888 -26.02 8.61 -8.60
C PRO A 888 -25.92 7.79 -9.90
N SER A 889 -26.64 8.25 -10.93
CA SER A 889 -26.66 7.57 -12.23
C SER A 889 -25.26 7.46 -12.84
N GLY A 890 -24.87 6.26 -13.26
CA GLY A 890 -23.53 6.00 -13.81
C GLY A 890 -22.44 5.77 -12.77
N SER A 891 -22.74 5.81 -11.48
CA SER A 891 -21.80 5.54 -10.38
C SER A 891 -22.37 4.46 -9.45
N PRO A 892 -22.34 3.17 -9.85
CA PRO A 892 -22.72 2.08 -8.98
C PRO A 892 -21.69 1.91 -7.85
N ASP A 893 -22.07 1.22 -6.77
CA ASP A 893 -21.10 0.82 -5.76
C ASP A 893 -20.03 -0.09 -6.36
N GLN A 894 -18.81 0.08 -5.86
CA GLN A 894 -17.76 -0.92 -6.06
C GLN A 894 -18.14 -2.21 -5.32
N PRO A 895 -17.97 -3.38 -5.96
CA PRO A 895 -18.24 -4.66 -5.32
C PRO A 895 -17.26 -4.92 -4.16
N ASN A 896 -17.72 -5.67 -3.15
CA ASN A 896 -16.92 -6.10 -1.99
C ASN A 896 -16.77 -7.63 -2.00
N PRO A 897 -16.01 -8.20 -2.95
CA PRO A 897 -15.91 -9.64 -3.11
C PRO A 897 -15.25 -10.28 -1.88
N GLY A 898 -15.79 -11.42 -1.45
CA GLY A 898 -15.26 -12.19 -0.32
C GLY A 898 -15.59 -11.62 1.07
N VAL A 899 -16.22 -10.44 1.15
CA VAL A 899 -16.58 -9.81 2.43
C VAL A 899 -17.95 -10.32 2.90
N THR A 900 -17.99 -10.84 4.11
CA THR A 900 -19.20 -11.17 4.87
C THR A 900 -19.39 -10.17 5.99
N VAL A 901 -20.63 -9.75 6.25
CA VAL A 901 -20.99 -8.95 7.42
C VAL A 901 -21.56 -9.87 8.49
N LEU A 902 -20.90 -9.98 9.64
CA LEU A 902 -21.48 -10.56 10.85
C LEU A 902 -22.39 -9.50 11.50
N ALA A 903 -23.64 -9.84 11.75
CA ALA A 903 -24.64 -8.88 12.24
C ALA A 903 -25.43 -9.38 13.45
N ILE A 904 -25.98 -8.44 14.22
CA ILE A 904 -27.00 -8.69 15.25
C ILE A 904 -28.11 -7.65 15.07
N GLU A 905 -29.33 -8.10 14.83
CA GLU A 905 -30.51 -7.24 14.66
C GLU A 905 -31.41 -7.30 15.89
N LEU A 906 -31.81 -6.12 16.39
CA LEU A 906 -32.70 -5.98 17.53
C LEU A 906 -33.75 -4.90 17.24
N ALA A 907 -34.92 -5.03 17.85
CA ALA A 907 -35.96 -4.01 17.79
C ALA A 907 -35.53 -2.74 18.56
N ALA A 908 -36.40 -1.72 18.59
CA ALA A 908 -36.20 -0.59 19.49
C ALA A 908 -36.17 -1.07 20.95
N GLY A 909 -35.30 -0.49 21.77
CA GLY A 909 -35.16 -0.86 23.16
C GLY A 909 -33.87 -0.37 23.81
N THR A 910 -33.72 -0.76 25.07
CA THR A 910 -32.50 -0.55 25.86
C THR A 910 -31.73 -1.87 25.92
N TYR A 911 -30.46 -1.84 25.51
CA TYR A 911 -29.63 -3.02 25.39
C TYR A 911 -28.23 -2.79 25.95
N ASP A 912 -27.77 -3.79 26.68
CA ASP A 912 -26.37 -4.01 27.03
C ASP A 912 -25.89 -5.19 26.18
N LEU A 913 -25.13 -4.92 25.12
CA LEU A 913 -24.63 -5.94 24.20
C LEU A 913 -23.13 -6.15 24.42
N GLN A 914 -22.75 -7.35 24.85
CA GLN A 914 -21.35 -7.73 25.05
C GLN A 914 -20.94 -8.77 24.00
N VAL A 915 -19.96 -8.43 23.16
CA VAL A 915 -19.38 -9.33 22.14
C VAL A 915 -17.93 -9.65 22.52
N LEU A 916 -17.68 -10.92 22.81
CA LEU A 916 -16.38 -11.44 23.18
C LEU A 916 -15.72 -12.13 21.99
N PHE A 917 -14.52 -11.68 21.65
CA PHE A 917 -13.66 -12.23 20.59
C PHE A 917 -12.58 -13.13 21.20
N ASN A 918 -12.61 -14.41 20.82
CA ASN A 918 -11.71 -15.46 21.31
C ASN A 918 -10.89 -16.04 20.14
N PRO A 919 -9.78 -15.41 19.73
CA PRO A 919 -8.85 -16.02 18.80
C PRO A 919 -8.39 -17.37 19.35
N GLN A 920 -8.39 -18.42 18.52
CA GLN A 920 -8.02 -19.77 18.92
C GLN A 920 -6.50 -19.94 18.86
N TRP A 921 -5.82 -19.54 19.94
CA TRP A 921 -4.36 -19.51 20.00
C TRP A 921 -3.75 -20.92 20.04
N PRO A 922 -2.70 -21.21 19.25
CA PRO A 922 -2.01 -22.48 19.29
C PRO A 922 -1.52 -22.82 20.72
N GLY A 923 -1.92 -24.00 21.22
CA GLY A 923 -1.52 -24.48 22.54
C GLY A 923 -2.33 -23.92 23.73
N MET A 924 -3.26 -22.98 23.50
CA MET A 924 -4.16 -22.49 24.54
C MET A 924 -5.33 -23.47 24.74
N ALA A 925 -5.46 -24.03 25.94
CA ALA A 925 -6.58 -24.91 26.26
C ALA A 925 -7.88 -24.12 26.37
N ALA A 926 -9.02 -24.73 26.02
CA ALA A 926 -10.34 -24.10 26.10
C ALA A 926 -10.68 -23.54 27.51
N SER A 927 -10.17 -24.16 28.58
CA SER A 927 -10.32 -23.69 29.96
C SER A 927 -9.53 -22.42 30.30
N SER A 928 -8.66 -21.95 29.41
CA SER A 928 -7.83 -20.76 29.60
C SER A 928 -8.56 -19.47 29.19
N TYR A 929 -9.61 -19.58 28.37
CA TYR A 929 -10.46 -18.44 28.01
C TYR A 929 -11.25 -17.97 29.22
N LYS A 930 -11.39 -16.65 29.36
CA LYS A 930 -12.14 -16.01 30.44
C LYS A 930 -13.45 -15.46 29.91
N THR A 931 -14.50 -15.61 30.70
CA THR A 931 -15.77 -14.92 30.49
C THR A 931 -15.83 -13.77 31.49
N PRO A 932 -15.68 -12.51 31.03
CA PRO A 932 -15.71 -11.37 31.95
C PRO A 932 -17.13 -11.15 32.50
N SER A 933 -17.21 -10.60 33.71
CA SER A 933 -18.48 -10.08 34.26
C SER A 933 -18.91 -8.81 33.54
N PHE A 934 -20.21 -8.52 33.54
CA PHE A 934 -20.72 -7.23 33.07
C PHE A 934 -20.26 -6.09 33.99
N VAL A 935 -19.71 -5.03 33.40
CA VAL A 935 -19.46 -3.75 34.06
C VAL A 935 -19.86 -2.62 33.12
N ALA A 936 -20.64 -1.67 33.62
CA ALA A 936 -21.08 -0.52 32.86
C ALA A 936 -19.89 0.30 32.31
N ILE A 937 -19.97 0.81 31.09
CA ILE A 937 -18.89 1.50 30.36
C ILE A 937 -18.34 2.67 31.16
N ASP A 938 -19.19 3.45 31.85
CA ASP A 938 -18.74 4.55 32.70
C ASP A 938 -17.86 4.13 33.89
N SER A 939 -17.95 2.85 34.27
CA SER A 939 -17.17 2.24 35.35
C SER A 939 -15.98 1.43 34.84
N TRP A 940 -15.66 1.53 33.54
CA TRP A 940 -14.49 0.86 32.99
C TRP A 940 -13.21 1.43 33.58
N SER A 941 -12.35 0.51 34.00
CA SER A 941 -10.99 0.76 34.46
C SER A 941 -10.10 -0.40 34.01
N THR A 942 -8.79 -0.25 34.18
CA THR A 942 -7.83 -1.33 33.90
C THR A 942 -8.09 -2.56 34.76
N THR A 943 -8.85 -2.46 35.86
CA THR A 943 -9.18 -3.54 36.78
C THR A 943 -10.65 -3.99 36.74
N SER A 944 -11.51 -3.41 35.90
CA SER A 944 -12.96 -3.64 35.96
C SER A 944 -13.45 -4.98 35.37
N HIS A 945 -12.60 -5.79 34.75
CA HIS A 945 -12.98 -7.11 34.18
C HIS A 945 -11.87 -8.13 34.53
N PRO A 946 -11.79 -8.57 35.80
CA PRO A 946 -10.70 -9.40 36.30
C PRO A 946 -10.66 -10.82 35.70
#